data_AF-A0A1I5V5Z7-F1
#
_entry.id   AF-A0A1I5V5Z7-F1
#
_cell.length_a   1.000
_cell.length_b   1.000
_cell.length_c   1.000
_cell.angle_alpha   90.00
_cell.angle_beta   90.00
_cell.angle_gamma   90.00
#
_symmetry.space_group_name_H-M   'P 1'
#
loop_
_entity.id
_entity.type
_entity.pdbx_description
1 polymer ?
#
loop_
_entity_poly.entity_id
_entity_poly.type
_entity_poly.pdbx_seq_one_letter_code
_entity_poly.pdbx_strand_id
1 'polypeptide(L)'
;MNKISKQVIAFLCTFALVLTALPAGVAKAANTVTDYTYKSVDGKTIEITGYNGSDSMLVIPSTIDNKPVTTISAAAFRGKTQLTGVLTASITTIKDSAFSGCTQLTSFWGTRLTSIGDSAFEDCTRLNSVSLPNGCTQIGADAFVNCSNLLTMDIPASVTTFGSHCLGFIRTGTTYTVNPGFSMSCTTNSPAMQYAKTNGIRYTSNTCDHLGMIKIPAKAATETTDGNYEYYYCPKCQKYFKDNAGTKETTVIAETIPKASTRDLRNAVITPIADQYYTGKDITPAVTVRYGTTTLSPLTDYTVTYLNNQNVGTATVTITGKGNYSGSQIATFRIIDNSIVITAKDHYFSYNEKERSFTIKATTTPAADLKYTSDSEGITIKTKKKLTGNVGELVMDAGFSGTATITITATKANYRTATKTITVFVPSATRLTQATRTGATSATVVWSANSMAQGYTLQYSTSEKFTIDPQEISFTGTSGRIKGLTKNQVYYVRIRTILEVNGNEYYSKWSASKRIEGSVAPSLLYERYLSKQAAKVSSILSYTLCDLNGDGVDELLYKYYNGGNRNCGKICTIIDGTVKMIKNQKDGSPNFYRNSKNEIMMDSSNSSREKLYRVYQMTNGKMKLLRTYRSTVNQDGKYSYTVNGKKIKKSEFKKMKKEFKKLKMTTYQG
;
A
#
# COMPACT_ATOMS: atom_id res chain seq x y z
N MET A 1 47.80 -22.62 8.70
CA MET A 1 46.37 -22.86 9.02
C MET A 1 45.54 -22.51 7.79
N ASN A 2 45.06 -23.54 7.08
CA ASN A 2 44.63 -23.48 5.68
C ASN A 2 43.31 -22.72 5.46
N LYS A 3 43.17 -22.08 4.30
CA LYS A 3 41.95 -21.44 3.76
C LYS A 3 40.66 -22.27 3.92
N ILE A 4 40.79 -23.59 4.07
CA ILE A 4 39.71 -24.55 4.34
C ILE A 4 39.02 -24.24 5.68
N SER A 5 39.76 -23.79 6.72
CA SER A 5 39.14 -23.45 8.01
C SER A 5 38.31 -22.16 7.95
N LYS A 6 38.64 -21.21 7.05
CA LYS A 6 37.87 -19.96 6.91
C LYS A 6 36.55 -20.15 6.16
N GLN A 7 36.48 -21.04 5.18
CA GLN A 7 35.20 -21.40 4.54
C GLN A 7 34.32 -22.23 5.47
N VAL A 8 34.89 -23.18 6.25
CA VAL A 8 34.14 -23.95 7.24
C VAL A 8 33.68 -23.09 8.42
N ILE A 9 34.47 -22.11 8.86
CA ILE A 9 34.07 -21.12 9.90
C ILE A 9 33.05 -20.12 9.35
N ALA A 10 33.17 -19.65 8.10
CA ALA A 10 32.12 -18.84 7.46
C ALA A 10 30.81 -19.65 7.28
N PHE A 11 30.92 -20.94 6.98
CA PHE A 11 29.79 -21.87 6.81
C PHE A 11 29.12 -22.25 8.15
N LEU A 12 29.87 -22.31 9.25
CA LEU A 12 29.35 -22.49 10.61
C LEU A 12 28.78 -21.19 11.21
N CYS A 13 29.37 -20.03 10.88
CA CYS A 13 28.85 -18.72 11.29
C CYS A 13 27.56 -18.35 10.55
N THR A 14 27.39 -18.73 9.27
CA THR A 14 26.10 -18.61 8.56
C THR A 14 25.07 -19.61 9.08
N PHE A 15 25.48 -20.81 9.51
CA PHE A 15 24.58 -21.78 10.15
C PHE A 15 24.00 -21.27 11.49
N ALA A 16 24.78 -20.50 12.26
CA ALA A 16 24.30 -19.81 13.46
C ALA A 16 23.45 -18.57 13.15
N LEU A 17 23.80 -17.80 12.10
CA LEU A 17 23.06 -16.58 11.73
C LEU A 17 21.72 -16.83 11.04
N VAL A 18 21.56 -17.94 10.31
CA VAL A 18 20.26 -18.34 9.72
C VAL A 18 19.25 -18.71 10.81
N LEU A 19 19.69 -19.13 12.00
CA LEU A 19 18.81 -19.32 13.16
C LEU A 19 18.45 -18.00 13.87
N THR A 20 19.28 -16.94 13.76
CA THR A 20 19.08 -15.67 14.48
C THR A 20 18.58 -14.51 13.61
N ALA A 21 18.40 -14.70 12.30
CA ALA A 21 17.96 -13.66 11.36
C ALA A 21 16.60 -13.97 10.70
N LEU A 22 15.70 -14.66 11.40
CA LEU A 22 14.29 -14.63 11.05
C LEU A 22 13.67 -13.35 11.62
N PRO A 23 12.94 -12.54 10.83
CA PRO A 23 12.17 -11.42 11.37
C PRO A 23 11.25 -11.94 12.49
N ALA A 24 11.14 -11.17 13.58
CA ALA A 24 10.26 -11.46 14.70
C ALA A 24 8.83 -11.69 14.18
N GLY A 25 8.47 -12.96 14.01
CA GLY A 25 7.24 -13.38 13.32
C GLY A 25 7.27 -14.77 12.68
N VAL A 26 8.43 -15.40 12.47
CA VAL A 26 8.51 -16.77 11.89
C VAL A 26 9.35 -17.74 12.74
N ALA A 27 9.41 -17.54 14.06
CA ALA A 27 10.00 -18.52 14.96
C ALA A 27 9.01 -19.65 15.25
N LYS A 28 8.73 -20.49 14.24
CA LYS A 28 8.23 -21.85 14.47
C LYS A 28 8.64 -22.74 13.31
N ALA A 29 9.56 -23.66 13.57
CA ALA A 29 9.78 -24.86 12.76
C ALA A 29 10.30 -25.96 13.69
N ALA A 30 9.46 -26.36 14.64
CA ALA A 30 9.49 -27.74 15.11
C ALA A 30 8.43 -28.46 14.28
N ASN A 31 8.77 -28.82 13.04
CA ASN A 31 7.91 -29.67 12.25
C ASN A 31 7.75 -30.98 13.03
N THR A 32 6.52 -31.43 13.19
CA THR A 32 6.27 -32.63 13.99
C THR A 32 6.67 -33.85 13.17
N VAL A 33 7.26 -34.86 13.80
CA VAL A 33 7.60 -36.13 13.11
C VAL A 33 6.36 -36.73 12.41
N THR A 34 5.16 -36.44 12.93
CA THR A 34 3.87 -36.83 12.36
C THR A 34 3.56 -36.22 10.99
N ASP A 35 4.24 -35.15 10.59
CA ASP A 35 4.08 -34.56 9.25
C ASP A 35 4.78 -35.38 8.15
N TYR A 36 5.64 -36.33 8.54
CA TYR A 36 6.39 -37.17 7.62
C TYR A 36 5.84 -38.60 7.62
N THR A 37 5.75 -39.19 6.43
CA THR A 37 5.71 -40.66 6.30
C THR A 37 7.13 -41.14 6.07
N TYR A 38 7.50 -42.25 6.72
CA TYR A 38 8.85 -42.77 6.68
C TYR A 38 8.88 -44.28 6.92
N LYS A 39 9.99 -44.91 6.57
CA LYS A 39 10.27 -46.32 6.87
C LYS A 39 11.67 -46.50 7.43
N SER A 40 11.86 -47.53 8.25
CA SER A 40 13.19 -47.95 8.69
C SER A 40 13.87 -48.79 7.60
N VAL A 41 15.12 -48.46 7.30
CA VAL A 41 15.97 -49.22 6.36
C VAL A 41 16.99 -50.01 7.18
N ASP A 42 16.99 -51.34 6.97
CA ASP A 42 17.87 -52.32 7.64
C ASP A 42 17.89 -52.23 9.19
N GLY A 43 16.82 -51.69 9.77
CA GLY A 43 16.73 -51.41 11.21
C GLY A 43 17.64 -50.29 11.73
N LYS A 44 18.47 -49.67 10.87
CA LYS A 44 19.55 -48.75 11.27
C LYS A 44 19.28 -47.28 10.93
N THR A 45 18.67 -46.99 9.78
CA THR A 45 18.41 -45.61 9.32
C THR A 45 16.94 -45.42 8.98
N ILE A 46 16.56 -44.16 8.75
CA ILE A 46 15.22 -43.76 8.33
C ILE A 46 15.27 -43.16 6.92
N GLU A 47 14.32 -43.59 6.09
CA GLU A 47 14.03 -43.04 4.77
C GLU A 47 12.67 -42.34 4.82
N ILE A 48 12.63 -41.04 4.50
CA ILE A 48 11.38 -40.26 4.39
C ILE A 48 10.70 -40.64 3.08
N THR A 49 9.48 -41.16 3.16
CA THR A 49 8.69 -41.60 2.00
C THR A 49 7.67 -40.57 1.54
N GLY A 50 7.37 -39.55 2.36
CA GLY A 50 6.38 -38.55 2.03
C GLY A 50 6.28 -37.44 3.07
N TYR A 51 5.71 -36.30 2.68
CA TYR A 51 5.42 -35.18 3.56
C TYR A 51 3.95 -34.75 3.44
N ASN A 52 3.24 -34.74 4.55
CA ASN A 52 1.81 -34.39 4.65
C ASN A 52 1.56 -33.07 5.40
N GLY A 53 2.62 -32.44 5.93
CA GLY A 53 2.52 -31.16 6.62
C GLY A 53 2.22 -29.98 5.70
N SER A 54 1.86 -28.85 6.31
CA SER A 54 1.51 -27.60 5.65
C SER A 54 2.60 -26.53 5.69
N ASP A 55 3.69 -26.76 6.42
CA ASP A 55 4.77 -25.78 6.59
C ASP A 55 5.45 -25.47 5.26
N SER A 56 5.83 -24.19 5.08
CA SER A 56 6.52 -23.69 3.90
C SER A 56 8.05 -23.75 4.03
N MET A 57 8.60 -23.59 5.24
CA MET A 57 10.02 -23.76 5.51
C MET A 57 10.24 -25.03 6.34
N LEU A 58 11.01 -25.99 5.82
CA LEU A 58 11.23 -27.26 6.50
C LEU A 58 12.62 -27.35 7.12
N VAL A 59 12.66 -27.87 8.34
CA VAL A 59 13.88 -28.44 8.93
C VAL A 59 13.63 -29.94 9.06
N ILE A 60 14.26 -30.74 8.19
CA ILE A 60 14.11 -32.19 8.24
C ILE A 60 14.81 -32.71 9.51
N PRO A 61 14.10 -33.45 10.39
CA PRO A 61 14.69 -33.95 11.63
C PRO A 61 15.88 -34.85 11.33
N SER A 62 16.96 -34.70 12.11
CA SER A 62 18.16 -35.53 11.95
C SER A 62 17.95 -36.97 12.42
N THR A 63 16.97 -37.19 13.28
CA THR A 63 16.58 -38.51 13.81
C THR A 63 15.07 -38.65 13.89
N ILE A 64 14.57 -39.84 13.59
CA ILE A 64 13.20 -40.28 13.86
C ILE A 64 13.30 -41.65 14.57
N ASP A 65 12.55 -41.86 15.65
CA ASP A 65 12.61 -43.07 16.48
C ASP A 65 14.04 -43.45 16.92
N ASN A 66 14.82 -42.45 17.32
CA ASN A 66 16.25 -42.57 17.69
C ASN A 66 17.15 -43.13 16.59
N LYS A 67 16.70 -43.14 15.33
CA LYS A 67 17.47 -43.58 14.17
C LYS A 67 17.77 -42.40 13.25
N PRO A 68 18.98 -42.31 12.68
CA PRO A 68 19.35 -41.23 11.78
C PRO A 68 18.50 -41.23 10.50
N VAL A 69 18.00 -40.06 10.12
CA VAL A 69 17.30 -39.86 8.85
C VAL A 69 18.32 -39.57 7.76
N THR A 70 18.52 -40.50 6.83
CA THR A 70 19.61 -40.43 5.84
C THR A 70 19.12 -40.26 4.41
N THR A 71 17.87 -40.59 4.13
CA THR A 71 17.38 -40.69 2.74
C THR A 71 16.04 -40.02 2.57
N ILE A 72 15.87 -39.31 1.45
CA ILE A 72 14.58 -38.87 0.94
C ILE A 72 14.22 -39.79 -0.22
N SER A 73 13.10 -40.49 -0.08
CA SER A 73 12.60 -41.45 -1.07
C SER A 73 12.16 -40.75 -2.35
N ALA A 74 12.01 -41.55 -3.41
CA ALA A 74 11.49 -41.07 -4.68
C ALA A 74 10.12 -40.42 -4.49
N ALA A 75 9.93 -39.26 -5.11
CA ALA A 75 8.70 -38.46 -5.06
C ALA A 75 8.18 -38.03 -3.66
N ALA A 76 8.97 -38.15 -2.59
CA ALA A 76 8.49 -37.89 -1.22
C ALA A 76 7.91 -36.47 -0.99
N PHE A 77 8.44 -35.46 -1.70
CA PHE A 77 7.99 -34.08 -1.67
C PHE A 77 7.49 -33.61 -3.05
N ARG A 78 7.16 -34.53 -3.97
CA ARG A 78 6.74 -34.15 -5.32
C ARG A 78 5.48 -33.27 -5.28
N GLY A 79 5.50 -32.17 -6.03
CA GLY A 79 4.38 -31.24 -6.16
C GLY A 79 4.04 -30.44 -4.90
N LYS A 80 4.94 -30.38 -3.91
CA LYS A 80 4.73 -29.59 -2.69
C LYS A 80 5.00 -28.11 -2.94
N THR A 81 4.07 -27.48 -3.66
CA THR A 81 4.12 -26.08 -4.10
C THR A 81 4.03 -25.07 -2.96
N GLN A 82 3.80 -25.49 -1.71
CA GLN A 82 3.87 -24.61 -0.54
C GLN A 82 5.30 -24.39 -0.03
N LEU A 83 6.24 -25.27 -0.39
CA LEU A 83 7.60 -25.23 0.14
C LEU A 83 8.37 -24.06 -0.44
N THR A 84 8.94 -23.24 0.44
CA THR A 84 9.82 -22.11 0.11
C THR A 84 11.28 -22.41 0.46
N GLY A 85 11.56 -23.30 1.41
CA GLY A 85 12.93 -23.72 1.71
C GLY A 85 13.01 -25.03 2.49
N VAL A 86 14.13 -25.73 2.33
CA VAL A 86 14.41 -26.98 3.05
C VAL A 86 15.83 -26.97 3.60
N LEU A 87 15.96 -27.24 4.89
CA LEU A 87 17.22 -27.40 5.61
C LEU A 87 17.33 -28.84 6.14
N THR A 88 18.49 -29.46 5.93
CA THR A 88 18.81 -30.77 6.48
C THR A 88 20.28 -30.92 6.85
N ALA A 89 20.54 -31.59 7.97
CA ALA A 89 21.90 -31.86 8.46
C ALA A 89 22.31 -33.34 8.38
N SER A 90 21.40 -34.24 7.99
CA SER A 90 21.61 -35.69 8.06
C SER A 90 21.38 -36.44 6.76
N ILE A 91 20.62 -35.86 5.82
CA ILE A 91 20.31 -36.50 4.54
C ILE A 91 21.59 -36.64 3.71
N THR A 92 21.89 -37.87 3.32
CA THR A 92 22.98 -38.24 2.41
C THR A 92 22.48 -38.48 1.00
N THR A 93 21.24 -38.96 0.84
CA THR A 93 20.72 -39.35 -0.48
C THR A 93 19.34 -38.75 -0.74
N ILE A 94 19.19 -38.10 -1.89
CA ILE A 94 17.91 -37.66 -2.44
C ILE A 94 17.62 -38.55 -3.64
N LYS A 95 16.51 -39.30 -3.62
CA LYS A 95 16.11 -40.18 -4.73
C LYS A 95 15.29 -39.44 -5.79
N ASP A 96 14.92 -40.18 -6.82
CA ASP A 96 14.35 -39.65 -8.05
C ASP A 96 13.06 -38.85 -7.81
N SER A 97 12.93 -37.71 -8.48
CA SER A 97 11.76 -36.83 -8.40
C SER A 97 11.39 -36.36 -6.99
N ALA A 98 12.27 -36.48 -5.99
CA ALA A 98 11.96 -36.22 -4.59
C ALA A 98 11.29 -34.86 -4.35
N PHE A 99 11.74 -33.80 -5.01
CA PHE A 99 11.20 -32.44 -4.95
C PHE A 99 10.67 -31.94 -6.31
N SER A 100 10.43 -32.84 -7.26
CA SER A 100 9.91 -32.46 -8.59
C SER A 100 8.61 -31.68 -8.46
N GLY A 101 8.49 -30.53 -9.14
CA GLY A 101 7.31 -29.67 -9.12
C GLY A 101 7.13 -28.83 -7.84
N CYS A 102 8.13 -28.71 -6.96
CA CYS A 102 8.12 -27.77 -5.84
C CYS A 102 8.34 -26.33 -6.32
N THR A 103 7.37 -25.77 -7.06
CA THR A 103 7.52 -24.51 -7.81
C THR A 103 7.82 -23.27 -6.95
N GLN A 104 7.52 -23.30 -5.65
CA GLN A 104 7.80 -22.18 -4.73
C GLN A 104 9.14 -22.29 -4.00
N LEU A 105 9.84 -23.41 -4.14
CA LEU A 105 11.08 -23.69 -3.41
C LEU A 105 12.15 -22.72 -3.88
N THR A 106 12.67 -21.88 -2.99
CA THR A 106 13.74 -20.93 -3.32
C THR A 106 15.11 -21.44 -2.94
N SER A 107 15.20 -22.32 -1.94
CA SER A 107 16.48 -22.84 -1.48
C SER A 107 16.45 -24.26 -0.89
N PHE A 108 17.54 -25.00 -1.10
CA PHE A 108 17.79 -26.30 -0.49
C PHE A 108 19.20 -26.36 0.11
N TRP A 109 19.30 -26.71 1.38
CA TRP A 109 20.57 -26.75 2.13
C TRP A 109 20.78 -28.11 2.80
N GLY A 110 21.73 -28.88 2.30
CA GLY A 110 22.11 -30.18 2.86
C GLY A 110 23.61 -30.26 3.13
N THR A 111 24.01 -30.54 4.37
CA THR A 111 25.45 -30.53 4.75
C THR A 111 26.16 -31.88 4.55
N ARG A 112 25.42 -32.97 4.32
CA ARG A 112 25.93 -34.35 4.23
C ARG A 112 25.56 -35.09 2.94
N LEU A 113 25.00 -34.39 1.95
CA LEU A 113 24.61 -34.99 0.68
C LEU A 113 25.79 -35.67 -0.02
N THR A 114 25.56 -36.90 -0.47
CA THR A 114 26.47 -37.69 -1.30
C THR A 114 25.92 -37.89 -2.71
N SER A 115 24.59 -37.98 -2.87
CA SER A 115 23.98 -38.21 -4.18
C SER A 115 22.59 -37.57 -4.33
N ILE A 116 22.32 -37.08 -5.55
CA ILE A 116 21.04 -36.55 -6.00
C ILE A 116 20.56 -37.38 -7.18
N GLY A 117 19.35 -37.93 -7.09
CA GLY A 117 18.73 -38.79 -8.10
C GLY A 117 18.13 -38.04 -9.28
N ASP A 118 17.52 -38.80 -10.19
CA ASP A 118 17.00 -38.29 -11.46
C ASP A 118 15.77 -37.41 -11.24
N SER A 119 15.67 -36.29 -11.96
CA SER A 119 14.57 -35.30 -11.82
C SER A 119 14.34 -34.78 -10.38
N ALA A 120 15.32 -34.92 -9.47
CA ALA A 120 15.11 -34.66 -8.05
C ALA A 120 14.53 -33.28 -7.72
N PHE A 121 14.90 -32.24 -8.48
CA PHE A 121 14.40 -30.86 -8.35
C PHE A 121 13.80 -30.34 -9.67
N GLU A 122 13.36 -31.24 -10.57
CA GLU A 122 12.71 -30.85 -11.83
C GLU A 122 11.54 -29.87 -11.57
N ASP A 123 11.40 -28.84 -12.39
CA ASP A 123 10.34 -27.82 -12.29
C ASP A 123 10.30 -27.04 -10.95
N CYS A 124 11.38 -27.03 -10.17
CA CYS A 124 11.55 -26.09 -9.05
C CYS A 124 11.89 -24.68 -9.57
N THR A 125 10.91 -24.02 -10.20
CA THR A 125 11.13 -22.80 -11.00
C THR A 125 11.65 -21.60 -10.21
N ARG A 126 11.42 -21.53 -8.89
CA ARG A 126 11.92 -20.44 -8.03
C ARG A 126 13.24 -20.74 -7.31
N LEU A 127 13.78 -21.94 -7.49
CA LEU A 127 15.00 -22.37 -6.83
C LEU A 127 16.15 -21.53 -7.35
N ASN A 128 16.80 -20.79 -6.46
CA ASN A 128 17.93 -19.91 -6.81
C ASN A 128 19.19 -20.23 -6.02
N SER A 129 19.09 -21.06 -4.98
CA SER A 129 20.22 -21.44 -4.15
C SER A 129 20.15 -22.92 -3.77
N VAL A 130 21.22 -23.64 -4.10
CA VAL A 130 21.43 -25.04 -3.71
C VAL A 130 22.85 -25.16 -3.21
N SER A 131 23.04 -25.74 -2.03
CA SER A 131 24.37 -26.02 -1.51
C SER A 131 24.73 -27.49 -1.72
N LEU A 132 25.81 -27.73 -2.47
CA LEU A 132 26.42 -29.05 -2.62
C LEU A 132 27.64 -29.15 -1.68
N PRO A 133 27.63 -30.05 -0.69
CA PRO A 133 28.77 -30.24 0.18
C PRO A 133 29.90 -30.97 -0.56
N ASN A 134 31.14 -30.87 -0.04
CA ASN A 134 32.32 -31.54 -0.60
C ASN A 134 32.23 -33.09 -0.59
N GLY A 135 31.18 -33.68 -0.02
CA GLY A 135 30.90 -35.12 -0.08
C GLY A 135 30.00 -35.56 -1.24
N CYS A 136 29.42 -34.62 -2.01
CA CYS A 136 28.52 -34.95 -3.12
C CYS A 136 29.30 -35.50 -4.31
N THR A 137 28.97 -36.70 -4.76
CA THR A 137 29.68 -37.39 -5.86
C THR A 137 28.87 -37.52 -7.14
N GLN A 138 27.54 -37.43 -7.05
CA GLN A 138 26.63 -37.72 -8.17
C GLN A 138 25.44 -36.76 -8.24
N ILE A 139 25.13 -36.33 -9.47
CA ILE A 139 23.91 -35.62 -9.83
C ILE A 139 23.21 -36.38 -10.98
N GLY A 140 21.99 -36.85 -10.74
CA GLY A 140 21.19 -37.66 -11.66
C GLY A 140 20.70 -36.89 -12.90
N ALA A 141 20.19 -37.63 -13.88
CA ALA A 141 19.65 -37.05 -15.11
C ALA A 141 18.47 -36.14 -14.80
N ASP A 142 18.36 -35.02 -15.53
CA ASP A 142 17.31 -34.02 -15.39
C ASP A 142 17.13 -33.42 -13.97
N ALA A 143 18.08 -33.63 -13.05
CA ALA A 143 17.94 -33.31 -11.63
C ALA A 143 17.54 -31.85 -11.35
N PHE A 144 17.99 -30.88 -12.15
CA PHE A 144 17.64 -29.46 -12.03
C PHE A 144 17.06 -28.88 -13.34
N VAL A 145 16.42 -29.71 -14.15
CA VAL A 145 15.73 -29.23 -15.37
C VAL A 145 14.60 -28.27 -14.97
N ASN A 146 14.45 -27.18 -15.74
CA ASN A 146 13.45 -26.13 -15.51
C ASN A 146 13.60 -25.35 -14.19
N CYS A 147 14.73 -25.47 -13.48
CA CYS A 147 15.10 -24.56 -12.40
C CYS A 147 15.55 -23.19 -12.97
N SER A 148 14.64 -22.43 -13.57
CA SER A 148 14.95 -21.23 -14.36
C SER A 148 15.57 -20.08 -13.56
N ASN A 149 15.30 -19.99 -12.25
CA ASN A 149 15.91 -18.99 -11.35
C ASN A 149 17.25 -19.44 -10.73
N LEU A 150 17.70 -20.66 -11.00
CA LEU A 150 19.01 -21.13 -10.58
C LEU A 150 20.01 -20.63 -11.62
N LEU A 151 20.64 -19.50 -11.34
CA LEU A 151 21.55 -18.81 -12.27
C LEU A 151 23.02 -19.17 -12.03
N THR A 152 23.36 -19.56 -10.80
CA THR A 152 24.73 -19.91 -10.42
C THR A 152 24.75 -21.12 -9.51
N MET A 153 25.72 -22.01 -9.68
CA MET A 153 26.00 -23.08 -8.72
C MET A 153 27.50 -23.34 -8.61
N ASP A 154 27.98 -23.53 -7.37
CA ASP A 154 29.33 -23.98 -7.09
C ASP A 154 29.36 -25.51 -7.08
N ILE A 155 30.09 -26.11 -8.03
CA ILE A 155 30.20 -27.57 -8.16
C ILE A 155 31.50 -28.03 -7.50
N PRO A 156 31.44 -28.81 -6.39
CA PRO A 156 32.64 -29.29 -5.72
C PRO A 156 33.37 -30.33 -6.57
N ALA A 157 34.70 -30.41 -6.39
CA ALA A 157 35.56 -31.33 -7.14
C ALA A 157 35.20 -32.82 -6.95
N SER A 158 34.47 -33.16 -5.89
CA SER A 158 34.00 -34.50 -5.61
C SER A 158 32.88 -34.98 -6.53
N VAL A 159 32.16 -34.08 -7.20
CA VAL A 159 31.12 -34.47 -8.17
C VAL A 159 31.80 -35.02 -9.41
N THR A 160 31.70 -36.33 -9.60
CA THR A 160 32.36 -37.08 -10.67
C THR A 160 31.37 -37.68 -11.66
N THR A 161 30.09 -37.80 -11.29
CA THR A 161 29.04 -38.37 -12.14
C THR A 161 27.92 -37.34 -12.39
N PHE A 162 27.63 -37.11 -13.67
CA PHE A 162 26.61 -36.18 -14.16
C PHE A 162 25.64 -36.92 -15.09
N GLY A 163 24.35 -36.89 -14.78
CA GLY A 163 23.32 -37.36 -15.69
C GLY A 163 23.05 -36.38 -16.83
N SER A 164 22.37 -36.86 -17.88
CA SER A 164 21.96 -36.02 -19.01
C SER A 164 21.11 -34.84 -18.54
N HIS A 165 21.41 -33.65 -19.06
CA HIS A 165 20.75 -32.37 -18.76
C HIS A 165 20.59 -32.03 -17.27
N CYS A 166 21.38 -32.64 -16.38
CA CYS A 166 21.19 -32.54 -14.94
C CYS A 166 21.27 -31.11 -14.38
N LEU A 167 22.00 -30.21 -15.03
CA LEU A 167 22.23 -28.83 -14.59
C LEU A 167 22.17 -27.86 -15.77
N GLY A 168 21.48 -26.74 -15.59
CA GLY A 168 21.51 -25.60 -16.51
C GLY A 168 20.63 -25.73 -17.74
N PHE A 169 19.62 -26.61 -17.73
CA PHE A 169 18.74 -26.86 -18.87
C PHE A 169 17.29 -26.45 -18.60
N ILE A 170 16.63 -25.98 -19.67
CA ILE A 170 15.20 -25.75 -19.77
C ILE A 170 14.64 -26.73 -20.79
N ARG A 171 13.57 -27.44 -20.43
CA ARG A 171 12.85 -28.36 -21.28
C ARG A 171 11.55 -27.71 -21.77
N THR A 172 11.41 -27.58 -23.09
CA THR A 172 10.19 -27.09 -23.75
C THR A 172 9.64 -28.21 -24.63
N GLY A 173 8.54 -28.84 -24.18
CA GLY A 173 8.00 -30.03 -24.83
C GLY A 173 9.02 -31.19 -24.79
N THR A 174 9.47 -31.64 -25.95
CA THR A 174 10.48 -32.72 -26.09
C THR A 174 11.91 -32.20 -26.29
N THR A 175 12.12 -30.87 -26.29
CA THR A 175 13.43 -30.26 -26.56
C THR A 175 14.08 -29.72 -25.29
N TYR A 176 15.40 -29.86 -25.18
CA TYR A 176 16.22 -29.33 -24.08
C TYR A 176 17.12 -28.22 -24.61
N THR A 177 17.13 -27.07 -23.95
CA THR A 177 18.00 -25.94 -24.27
C THR A 177 18.75 -25.48 -23.03
N VAL A 178 19.98 -25.00 -23.21
CA VAL A 178 20.77 -24.43 -22.12
C VAL A 178 20.10 -23.13 -21.67
N ASN A 179 19.90 -22.96 -20.36
CA ASN A 179 19.48 -21.70 -19.77
C ASN A 179 20.58 -20.65 -20.00
N PRO A 180 20.36 -19.60 -20.81
CA PRO A 180 21.40 -18.62 -21.14
C PRO A 180 21.86 -17.79 -19.93
N GLY A 181 21.05 -17.75 -18.86
CA GLY A 181 21.39 -17.10 -17.60
C GLY A 181 22.18 -17.98 -16.62
N PHE A 182 22.26 -19.29 -16.88
CA PHE A 182 22.97 -20.21 -15.98
C PHE A 182 24.48 -20.18 -16.22
N SER A 183 25.22 -20.18 -15.11
CA SER A 183 26.66 -20.39 -15.07
C SER A 183 27.05 -21.24 -13.87
N MET A 184 28.22 -21.87 -13.91
CA MET A 184 28.71 -22.68 -12.79
C MET A 184 30.17 -22.38 -12.47
N SER A 185 30.53 -22.48 -11.19
CA SER A 185 31.94 -22.52 -10.79
C SER A 185 32.38 -23.97 -10.61
N CYS A 186 33.58 -24.30 -11.08
CA CYS A 186 34.10 -25.66 -11.00
C CYS A 186 35.64 -25.69 -10.90
N THR A 187 36.19 -26.85 -10.58
CA THR A 187 37.64 -27.07 -10.62
C THR A 187 38.10 -27.30 -12.06
N THR A 188 39.26 -26.77 -12.42
CA THR A 188 39.86 -26.99 -13.76
C THR A 188 40.05 -28.49 -13.99
N ASN A 189 39.77 -28.96 -15.21
CA ASN A 189 39.88 -30.36 -15.61
C ASN A 189 38.97 -31.33 -14.84
N SER A 190 38.04 -30.82 -14.02
CA SER A 190 37.05 -31.65 -13.35
C SER A 190 36.00 -32.19 -14.34
N PRO A 191 35.32 -33.31 -14.00
CA PRO A 191 34.14 -33.77 -14.73
C PRO A 191 33.06 -32.69 -14.87
N ALA A 192 32.91 -31.81 -13.88
CA ALA A 192 32.02 -30.65 -13.93
C ALA A 192 32.39 -29.67 -15.06
N MET A 193 33.68 -29.38 -15.25
CA MET A 193 34.15 -28.54 -16.35
C MET A 193 33.94 -29.23 -17.71
N GLN A 194 34.15 -30.54 -17.80
CA GLN A 194 33.86 -31.30 -19.03
C GLN A 194 32.38 -31.27 -19.35
N TYR A 195 31.50 -31.50 -18.36
CA TYR A 195 30.05 -31.38 -18.52
C TYR A 195 29.67 -30.00 -19.05
N ALA A 196 30.24 -28.92 -18.48
CA ALA A 196 29.96 -27.57 -18.94
C ALA A 196 30.39 -27.33 -20.40
N LYS A 197 31.58 -27.81 -20.78
CA LYS A 197 32.10 -27.72 -22.15
C LYS A 197 31.22 -28.46 -23.15
N THR A 198 30.91 -29.73 -22.87
CA THR A 198 30.10 -30.59 -23.75
C THR A 198 28.72 -29.99 -24.00
N ASN A 199 28.15 -29.33 -22.98
CA ASN A 199 26.80 -28.79 -23.04
C ASN A 199 26.76 -27.29 -23.39
N GLY A 200 27.88 -26.61 -23.63
CA GLY A 200 27.91 -25.18 -23.93
C GLY A 200 27.47 -24.26 -22.77
N ILE A 201 27.62 -24.71 -21.53
CA ILE A 201 27.28 -23.96 -20.32
C ILE A 201 28.44 -23.02 -19.96
N ARG A 202 28.13 -21.78 -19.57
CA ARG A 202 29.14 -20.81 -19.09
C ARG A 202 29.71 -21.27 -17.75
N TYR A 203 31.03 -21.17 -17.57
CA TYR A 203 31.65 -21.54 -16.31
C TYR A 203 32.84 -20.66 -15.94
N THR A 204 33.13 -20.61 -14.64
CA THR A 204 34.37 -20.07 -14.06
C THR A 204 35.16 -21.21 -13.42
N SER A 205 36.47 -21.28 -13.67
CA SER A 205 37.34 -22.31 -13.09
C SER A 205 38.23 -21.74 -11.99
N ASN A 206 38.25 -22.40 -10.83
CA ASN A 206 38.82 -21.84 -9.61
C ASN A 206 40.31 -22.21 -9.40
N THR A 207 40.97 -22.77 -10.42
CA THR A 207 42.38 -23.24 -10.43
C THR A 207 43.08 -22.96 -11.79
N CYS A 208 44.43 -22.97 -11.89
CA CYS A 208 45.19 -22.68 -13.15
C CYS A 208 44.56 -23.43 -14.31
N ASP A 209 44.25 -22.77 -15.42
CA ASP A 209 43.77 -23.45 -16.64
C ASP A 209 44.89 -24.18 -17.40
N HIS A 210 46.15 -24.00 -16.99
CA HIS A 210 47.35 -24.52 -17.64
C HIS A 210 47.41 -24.25 -19.16
N LEU A 211 46.74 -23.19 -19.62
CA LEU A 211 46.84 -22.71 -20.99
C LEU A 211 48.02 -21.75 -21.12
N GLY A 212 48.80 -21.90 -22.20
CA GLY A 212 50.03 -21.14 -22.42
C GLY A 212 51.21 -21.66 -21.60
N MET A 213 51.23 -22.96 -21.30
CA MET A 213 52.35 -23.62 -20.64
C MET A 213 53.63 -23.40 -21.43
N ILE A 214 54.65 -22.89 -20.75
CA ILE A 214 55.94 -22.61 -21.38
C ILE A 214 56.73 -23.92 -21.31
N LYS A 215 56.99 -24.51 -22.49
CA LYS A 215 57.88 -25.65 -22.61
C LYS A 215 59.30 -25.19 -22.30
N ILE A 216 59.93 -25.80 -21.30
CA ILE A 216 61.30 -25.53 -20.91
C ILE A 216 62.17 -26.66 -21.50
N PRO A 217 62.99 -26.38 -22.53
CA PRO A 217 63.89 -27.38 -23.08
C PRO A 217 64.96 -27.73 -22.04
N ALA A 218 65.25 -29.02 -21.90
CA ALA A 218 66.37 -29.49 -21.08
C ALA A 218 67.67 -28.95 -21.70
N LYS A 219 68.37 -28.05 -20.99
CA LYS A 219 69.69 -27.60 -21.41
C LYS A 219 70.70 -28.67 -20.99
N ALA A 220 71.46 -29.18 -21.96
CA ALA A 220 72.41 -30.28 -21.79
C ALA A 220 73.39 -30.06 -20.62
N ALA A 221 73.34 -30.96 -19.65
CA ALA A 221 74.47 -31.31 -18.79
C ALA A 221 74.27 -32.76 -18.29
N THR A 222 75.36 -33.50 -18.34
CA THR A 222 75.51 -34.94 -18.21
C THR A 222 75.19 -35.51 -16.82
N GLU A 223 74.73 -36.77 -16.85
CA GLU A 223 74.72 -37.78 -15.78
C GLU A 223 73.86 -37.51 -14.52
N THR A 224 72.63 -38.03 -14.54
CA THR A 224 72.11 -38.91 -13.48
C THR A 224 71.05 -39.84 -14.07
N THR A 225 70.89 -41.02 -13.48
CA THR A 225 70.27 -42.24 -14.00
C THR A 225 68.75 -42.22 -14.18
N ASP A 226 68.10 -41.05 -14.24
CA ASP A 226 66.66 -40.91 -14.46
C ASP A 226 66.35 -39.73 -15.41
N GLY A 227 66.67 -39.89 -16.70
CA GLY A 227 65.91 -39.37 -17.85
C GLY A 227 65.77 -37.85 -18.04
N ASN A 228 66.11 -37.37 -19.23
CA ASN A 228 65.71 -36.06 -19.75
C ASN A 228 64.17 -35.90 -19.71
N TYR A 229 63.63 -35.22 -18.71
CA TYR A 229 62.22 -34.82 -18.72
C TYR A 229 62.07 -33.43 -19.35
N GLU A 230 61.21 -33.32 -20.35
CA GLU A 230 60.69 -32.02 -20.78
C GLU A 230 59.79 -31.45 -19.66
N TYR A 231 60.06 -30.23 -19.20
CA TYR A 231 59.26 -29.58 -18.17
C TYR A 231 58.38 -28.49 -18.77
N TYR A 232 57.25 -28.25 -18.12
CA TYR A 232 56.31 -27.20 -18.50
C TYR A 232 56.03 -26.30 -17.30
N TYR A 233 56.13 -25.00 -17.50
CA TYR A 233 55.82 -24.00 -16.47
C TYR A 233 54.46 -23.37 -16.73
N CYS A 234 53.54 -23.39 -15.74
CA CYS A 234 52.28 -22.61 -15.80
C CYS A 234 52.63 -21.19 -15.36
N PRO A 235 52.73 -20.17 -16.25
CA PRO A 235 52.95 -18.79 -15.80
C PRO A 235 51.80 -18.29 -14.90
N LYS A 236 50.63 -18.92 -15.00
CA LYS A 236 49.41 -18.61 -14.25
C LYS A 236 49.40 -19.15 -12.80
N CYS A 237 50.05 -20.30 -12.50
CA CYS A 237 50.12 -20.83 -11.12
C CYS A 237 51.54 -21.00 -10.60
N GLN A 238 52.54 -20.62 -11.39
CA GLN A 238 53.96 -20.58 -11.01
C GLN A 238 54.50 -21.93 -10.53
N LYS A 239 53.99 -23.02 -11.09
CA LYS A 239 54.39 -24.40 -10.78
C LYS A 239 54.94 -25.08 -12.03
N TYR A 240 55.75 -26.10 -11.80
CA TYR A 240 56.35 -26.92 -12.86
C TYR A 240 55.62 -28.25 -12.98
N PHE A 241 55.55 -28.75 -14.20
CA PHE A 241 54.83 -29.97 -14.53
C PHE A 241 55.67 -30.82 -15.49
N LYS A 242 55.58 -32.15 -15.34
CA LYS A 242 56.21 -33.12 -16.26
C LYS A 242 55.40 -33.36 -17.53
N ASP A 243 54.26 -32.70 -17.67
CA ASP A 243 53.34 -32.80 -18.79
C ASP A 243 52.77 -31.42 -19.19
N ASN A 244 52.40 -31.27 -20.46
CA ASN A 244 51.83 -30.02 -20.99
C ASN A 244 50.38 -29.77 -20.52
N ALA A 245 49.72 -30.78 -19.96
CA ALA A 245 48.34 -30.72 -19.48
C ALA A 245 48.23 -30.24 -18.01
N GLY A 246 49.36 -30.10 -17.30
CA GLY A 246 49.39 -29.62 -15.92
C GLY A 246 48.88 -30.64 -14.89
N THR A 247 48.92 -31.94 -15.21
CA THR A 247 48.40 -32.99 -14.32
C THR A 247 49.46 -33.61 -13.42
N LYS A 248 50.75 -33.43 -13.74
CA LYS A 248 51.88 -34.02 -13.00
C LYS A 248 52.80 -32.93 -12.45
N GLU A 249 52.38 -32.30 -11.35
CA GLU A 249 53.17 -31.28 -10.64
C GLU A 249 54.51 -31.84 -10.16
N THR A 250 55.59 -31.07 -10.29
CA THR A 250 56.95 -31.42 -9.85
C THR A 250 57.65 -30.21 -9.25
N THR A 251 58.68 -30.46 -8.45
CA THR A 251 59.56 -29.41 -7.91
C THR A 251 60.87 -29.41 -8.71
N VAL A 252 61.30 -28.26 -9.20
CA VAL A 252 62.59 -28.09 -9.88
C VAL A 252 63.52 -27.33 -8.94
N ILE A 253 64.70 -27.88 -8.66
CA ILE A 253 65.71 -27.25 -7.80
C ILE A 253 66.43 -26.19 -8.65
N ALA A 254 66.30 -24.93 -8.25
CA ALA A 254 66.63 -23.77 -9.07
C ALA A 254 68.08 -23.33 -8.85
N GLU A 255 68.99 -23.75 -9.74
CA GLU A 255 70.20 -22.99 -10.03
C GLU A 255 70.31 -22.83 -11.55
N THR A 256 70.41 -21.57 -12.01
CA THR A 256 70.57 -21.09 -13.40
C THR A 256 69.33 -20.95 -14.30
N ILE A 257 68.46 -19.97 -13.99
CA ILE A 257 67.72 -19.20 -15.02
C ILE A 257 67.80 -17.69 -14.68
N PRO A 258 68.10 -16.78 -15.64
CA PRO A 258 68.26 -15.35 -15.40
C PRO A 258 66.95 -14.68 -14.93
N LYS A 259 67.07 -13.85 -13.89
CA LYS A 259 65.99 -13.10 -13.24
C LYS A 259 65.53 -11.90 -14.08
N ALA A 260 64.40 -12.02 -14.77
CA ALA A 260 63.57 -10.86 -15.11
C ALA A 260 62.77 -10.48 -13.84
N SER A 261 63.25 -9.47 -13.11
CA SER A 261 62.65 -9.07 -11.84
C SER A 261 61.37 -8.24 -12.06
N THR A 262 60.21 -8.89 -12.20
CA THR A 262 58.95 -8.22 -11.90
C THR A 262 58.80 -8.15 -10.38
N ARG A 263 58.61 -6.94 -9.85
CA ARG A 263 58.37 -6.73 -8.41
C ARG A 263 56.96 -7.22 -8.09
N ASP A 264 56.83 -8.26 -7.28
CA ASP A 264 55.53 -8.90 -7.02
C ASP A 264 54.72 -8.12 -5.99
N LEU A 265 53.56 -7.61 -6.38
CA LEU A 265 52.69 -6.86 -5.50
C LEU A 265 52.30 -7.62 -4.25
N ARG A 266 52.39 -8.96 -4.15
CA ARG A 266 52.20 -9.70 -2.88
C ARG A 266 53.10 -9.22 -1.74
N ASN A 267 54.23 -8.57 -2.07
CA ASN A 267 55.16 -7.99 -1.10
C ASN A 267 54.95 -6.47 -0.90
N ALA A 268 53.96 -5.87 -1.58
CA ALA A 268 53.57 -4.48 -1.38
C ALA A 268 52.66 -4.34 -0.14
N VAL A 269 52.68 -3.16 0.47
CA VAL A 269 51.75 -2.78 1.53
C VAL A 269 50.61 -1.98 0.92
N ILE A 270 49.37 -2.40 1.16
CA ILE A 270 48.18 -1.63 0.81
C ILE A 270 47.75 -0.83 2.04
N THR A 271 47.61 0.48 1.89
CA THR A 271 47.05 1.32 2.96
C THR A 271 45.61 0.88 3.25
N PRO A 272 45.22 0.70 4.53
CA PRO A 272 43.84 0.34 4.88
C PRO A 272 42.83 1.30 4.24
N ILE A 273 41.83 0.73 3.57
CA ILE A 273 40.75 1.50 2.95
C ILE A 273 39.69 1.76 4.03
N ALA A 274 39.37 3.03 4.26
CA ALA A 274 38.36 3.41 5.24
C ALA A 274 36.97 2.90 4.84
N ASP A 275 36.14 2.61 5.85
CA ASP A 275 34.74 2.26 5.63
C ASP A 275 34.00 3.38 4.88
N GLN A 276 33.07 2.98 4.02
CA GLN A 276 32.29 3.84 3.16
C GLN A 276 30.81 3.79 3.54
N TYR A 277 30.06 4.85 3.25
CA TYR A 277 28.63 4.88 3.50
C TYR A 277 27.85 4.56 2.24
N TYR A 278 26.75 3.82 2.39
CA TYR A 278 25.90 3.45 1.26
C TYR A 278 25.32 4.68 0.54
N THR A 279 25.51 4.74 -0.78
CA THR A 279 25.05 5.86 -1.65
C THR A 279 24.00 5.43 -2.68
N GLY A 280 23.75 4.13 -2.84
CA GLY A 280 22.92 3.56 -3.91
C GLY A 280 23.62 3.47 -5.28
N LYS A 281 24.90 3.87 -5.37
CA LYS A 281 25.74 3.79 -6.57
C LYS A 281 27.05 3.07 -6.23
N ASP A 282 27.80 2.72 -7.26
CA ASP A 282 29.13 2.13 -7.12
C ASP A 282 30.06 3.04 -6.31
N ILE A 283 30.74 2.47 -5.32
CA ILE A 283 31.70 3.17 -4.45
C ILE A 283 33.11 2.70 -4.81
N THR A 284 33.96 3.63 -5.23
CA THR A 284 35.34 3.36 -5.71
C THR A 284 36.36 4.20 -4.94
N PRO A 285 36.67 3.89 -3.67
CA PRO A 285 37.61 4.68 -2.87
C PRO A 285 39.03 4.57 -3.44
N ALA A 286 39.81 5.66 -3.38
CA ALA A 286 41.19 5.62 -3.87
C ALA A 286 42.05 4.59 -3.09
N VAL A 287 42.89 3.85 -3.81
CA VAL A 287 43.79 2.85 -3.23
C VAL A 287 45.22 3.39 -3.28
N THR A 288 45.96 3.22 -2.19
CA THR A 288 47.40 3.54 -2.13
C THR A 288 48.19 2.27 -1.88
N VAL A 289 49.17 2.01 -2.76
CA VAL A 289 50.02 0.81 -2.75
C VAL A 289 51.47 1.25 -2.62
N ARG A 290 52.21 0.65 -1.68
CA ARG A 290 53.64 0.95 -1.46
C ARG A 290 54.48 -0.32 -1.57
N TYR A 291 55.50 -0.30 -2.41
CA TYR A 291 56.47 -1.40 -2.52
C TYR A 291 57.81 -0.96 -1.90
N GLY A 292 58.13 -1.49 -0.72
CA GLY A 292 59.26 -0.98 0.07
C GLY A 292 59.03 0.48 0.50
N THR A 293 59.89 1.40 0.06
CA THR A 293 59.77 2.85 0.31
C THR A 293 59.03 3.59 -0.82
N THR A 294 58.79 2.96 -1.96
CA THR A 294 58.21 3.59 -3.14
C THR A 294 56.69 3.51 -3.14
N THR A 295 56.00 4.65 -3.22
CA THR A 295 54.56 4.70 -3.50
C THR A 295 54.32 4.49 -4.99
N LEU A 296 53.47 3.52 -5.33
CA LEU A 296 53.20 3.14 -6.70
C LEU A 296 52.13 4.03 -7.34
N SER A 297 52.23 4.24 -8.65
CA SER A 297 51.31 5.07 -9.43
C SER A 297 50.16 4.24 -10.01
N PRO A 298 48.88 4.59 -9.74
CA PRO A 298 47.73 3.93 -10.36
C PRO A 298 47.78 4.02 -11.90
N LEU A 299 47.24 3.01 -12.58
CA LEU A 299 47.20 2.82 -14.04
C LEU A 299 48.56 2.63 -14.74
N THR A 300 49.66 3.01 -14.10
CA THR A 300 51.03 2.79 -14.59
C THR A 300 51.64 1.54 -13.96
N ASP A 301 51.66 1.48 -12.62
CA ASP A 301 52.28 0.39 -11.85
C ASP A 301 51.27 -0.69 -11.43
N TYR A 302 49.97 -0.34 -11.39
CA TYR A 302 48.90 -1.28 -11.07
C TYR A 302 47.54 -0.82 -11.59
N THR A 303 46.59 -1.74 -11.72
CA THR A 303 45.16 -1.47 -11.96
C THR A 303 44.33 -1.89 -10.75
N VAL A 304 43.12 -1.34 -10.62
CA VAL A 304 42.20 -1.65 -9.53
C VAL A 304 40.82 -2.00 -10.09
N THR A 305 40.23 -3.08 -9.60
CA THR A 305 38.84 -3.45 -9.87
C THR A 305 38.07 -3.68 -8.58
N TYR A 306 36.76 -3.39 -8.60
CA TYR A 306 35.88 -3.49 -7.45
C TYR A 306 34.81 -4.57 -7.66
N LEU A 307 34.45 -5.25 -6.58
CA LEU A 307 33.35 -6.22 -6.53
C LEU A 307 32.52 -5.99 -5.27
N ASN A 308 31.20 -6.20 -5.35
CA ASN A 308 30.25 -5.96 -4.25
C ASN A 308 30.33 -4.53 -3.68
N ASN A 309 30.60 -3.54 -4.53
CA ASN A 309 30.89 -2.16 -4.14
C ASN A 309 29.70 -1.20 -4.27
N GLN A 310 28.50 -1.71 -4.49
CA GLN A 310 27.27 -0.92 -4.56
C GLN A 310 26.45 -1.04 -3.27
N ASN A 311 26.31 -2.26 -2.74
CA ASN A 311 25.38 -2.58 -1.66
C ASN A 311 26.08 -2.65 -0.28
N VAL A 312 25.30 -2.45 0.79
CA VAL A 312 25.76 -2.62 2.18
C VAL A 312 26.38 -4.01 2.37
N GLY A 313 27.55 -4.06 2.97
CA GLY A 313 28.31 -5.30 3.11
C GLY A 313 29.81 -5.08 3.01
N THR A 314 30.55 -6.12 2.66
CA THR A 314 31.99 -6.04 2.44
C THR A 314 32.28 -5.96 0.95
N ALA A 315 32.84 -4.83 0.51
CA ALA A 315 33.32 -4.64 -0.85
C ALA A 315 34.76 -5.16 -0.98
N THR A 316 35.06 -5.76 -2.13
CA THR A 316 36.39 -6.31 -2.44
C THR A 316 37.08 -5.45 -3.49
N VAL A 317 38.35 -5.16 -3.25
CA VAL A 317 39.22 -4.38 -4.13
C VAL A 317 40.35 -5.28 -4.58
N THR A 318 40.47 -5.50 -5.89
CA THR A 318 41.55 -6.29 -6.47
C THR A 318 42.56 -5.35 -7.12
N ILE A 319 43.79 -5.36 -6.61
CA ILE A 319 44.92 -4.57 -7.09
C ILE A 319 45.78 -5.50 -7.94
N THR A 320 46.00 -5.19 -9.21
CA THR A 320 46.76 -6.04 -10.14
C THR A 320 47.98 -5.28 -10.66
N GLY A 321 49.17 -5.85 -10.50
CA GLY A 321 50.42 -5.24 -10.96
C GLY A 321 50.44 -5.03 -12.47
N LYS A 322 51.04 -3.91 -12.88
CA LYS A 322 51.21 -3.51 -14.28
C LYS A 322 52.63 -2.95 -14.48
N GLY A 323 53.13 -3.00 -15.71
CA GLY A 323 54.47 -2.52 -16.04
C GLY A 323 55.55 -3.37 -15.36
N ASN A 324 56.36 -2.73 -14.50
CA ASN A 324 57.45 -3.41 -13.76
C ASN A 324 56.97 -4.24 -12.55
N TYR A 325 55.67 -4.16 -12.23
CA TYR A 325 55.06 -4.88 -11.14
C TYR A 325 54.17 -6.01 -11.65
N SER A 326 54.17 -7.14 -10.95
CA SER A 326 53.37 -8.32 -11.29
C SER A 326 52.60 -8.82 -10.07
N GLY A 327 51.74 -9.83 -10.24
CA GLY A 327 50.94 -10.37 -9.14
C GLY A 327 49.74 -9.48 -8.78
N SER A 328 48.94 -9.94 -7.84
CA SER A 328 47.73 -9.25 -7.40
C SER A 328 47.56 -9.38 -5.89
N GLN A 329 46.95 -8.36 -5.30
CA GLN A 329 46.54 -8.36 -3.90
C GLN A 329 45.07 -7.96 -3.78
N ILE A 330 44.46 -8.43 -2.70
CA ILE A 330 43.07 -8.11 -2.37
C ILE A 330 43.04 -7.28 -1.10
N ALA A 331 42.31 -6.17 -1.14
CA ALA A 331 41.91 -5.39 0.02
C ALA A 331 40.38 -5.37 0.12
N THR A 332 39.87 -5.02 1.30
CA THR A 332 38.43 -4.93 1.53
C THR A 332 38.10 -3.65 2.28
N PHE A 333 36.91 -3.11 2.05
CA PHE A 333 36.30 -2.06 2.88
C PHE A 333 34.84 -2.40 3.15
N ARG A 334 34.25 -1.85 4.22
CA ARG A 334 32.83 -2.03 4.49
C ARG A 334 32.02 -0.91 3.87
N ILE A 335 30.86 -1.25 3.32
CA ILE A 335 29.79 -0.30 2.98
C ILE A 335 28.78 -0.39 4.12
N ILE A 336 28.72 0.67 4.92
CA ILE A 336 27.88 0.78 6.11
C ILE A 336 26.53 1.36 5.70
N ASP A 337 25.44 0.76 6.19
CA ASP A 337 24.12 1.38 6.06
C ASP A 337 24.07 2.68 6.88
N ASN A 338 23.76 3.77 6.20
CA ASN A 338 23.68 5.11 6.74
C ASN A 338 22.24 5.63 6.73
N SER A 339 21.28 4.72 6.93
CA SER A 339 19.86 5.06 7.07
C SER A 339 19.58 5.71 8.44
N ILE A 340 18.60 6.61 8.47
CA ILE A 340 18.08 7.22 9.70
C ILE A 340 16.65 6.71 9.89
N VAL A 341 16.36 6.15 11.06
CA VAL A 341 15.00 5.74 11.43
C VAL A 341 14.32 6.87 12.20
N ILE A 342 13.13 7.30 11.75
CA ILE A 342 12.32 8.32 12.43
C ILE A 342 11.12 7.64 13.13
N THR A 343 11.02 7.83 14.44
CA THR A 343 9.88 7.37 15.24
C THR A 343 9.08 8.58 15.74
N ALA A 344 7.84 8.68 15.29
CA ALA A 344 6.85 9.69 15.67
C ALA A 344 5.44 9.08 15.53
N LYS A 345 4.46 9.64 16.24
CA LYS A 345 3.06 9.19 16.24
C LYS A 345 2.14 10.31 15.75
N ASP A 346 0.99 9.92 15.23
CA ASP A 346 -0.10 10.84 14.93
C ASP A 346 -0.63 11.47 16.21
N HIS A 347 -1.16 12.68 16.06
CA HIS A 347 -1.69 13.47 17.16
C HIS A 347 -3.16 13.82 16.90
N TYR A 348 -3.98 13.59 17.92
CA TYR A 348 -5.43 13.81 17.89
C TYR A 348 -5.79 14.80 18.99
N PHE A 349 -6.62 15.79 18.66
CA PHE A 349 -7.08 16.80 19.61
C PHE A 349 -8.59 16.95 19.57
N SER A 350 -9.18 17.17 20.74
CA SER A 350 -10.49 17.79 20.81
C SER A 350 -10.37 19.27 20.46
N TYR A 351 -11.38 19.81 19.79
CA TYR A 351 -11.45 21.24 19.52
C TYR A 351 -11.44 22.03 20.84
N ASN A 352 -10.48 22.96 20.97
CA ASN A 352 -10.37 23.87 22.11
C ASN A 352 -10.03 25.28 21.60
N GLU A 353 -10.80 26.30 22.00
CA GLU A 353 -10.55 27.68 21.57
C GLU A 353 -9.36 28.34 22.31
N LYS A 354 -8.97 27.77 23.46
CA LYS A 354 -7.93 28.29 24.37
C LYS A 354 -6.58 27.63 24.19
N GLU A 355 -6.54 26.32 23.95
CA GLU A 355 -5.29 25.56 23.82
C GLU A 355 -4.85 25.51 22.37
N ARG A 356 -3.71 26.12 22.08
CA ARG A 356 -3.26 26.41 20.70
C ARG A 356 -1.86 25.91 20.39
N SER A 357 -1.17 25.26 21.31
CA SER A 357 0.14 24.68 21.02
C SER A 357 0.34 23.32 21.67
N PHE A 358 1.11 22.48 21.00
CA PHE A 358 1.53 21.19 21.50
C PHE A 358 2.90 20.82 20.94
N THR A 359 3.48 19.76 21.47
CA THR A 359 4.82 19.32 21.12
C THR A 359 4.77 17.96 20.43
N ILE A 360 5.42 17.85 19.27
CA ILE A 360 5.68 16.56 18.63
C ILE A 360 6.91 15.91 19.28
N LYS A 361 6.73 14.68 19.76
CA LYS A 361 7.83 13.83 20.23
C LYS A 361 8.28 12.93 19.09
N ALA A 362 9.29 13.38 18.34
CA ALA A 362 9.98 12.58 17.35
C ALA A 362 11.36 12.16 17.87
N THR A 363 11.76 10.93 17.60
CA THR A 363 13.10 10.41 17.92
C THR A 363 13.76 9.83 16.68
N THR A 364 15.08 9.90 16.63
CA THR A 364 15.87 9.38 15.53
C THR A 364 16.92 8.40 16.02
N THR A 365 17.08 7.30 15.28
CA THR A 365 18.19 6.36 15.47
C THR A 365 18.95 6.22 14.15
N PRO A 366 20.22 6.65 14.10
CA PRO A 366 20.95 7.37 15.15
C PRO A 366 20.44 8.81 15.34
N ALA A 367 20.85 9.48 16.42
CA ALA A 367 20.46 10.87 16.69
C ALA A 367 20.86 11.79 15.53
N ALA A 368 19.87 12.53 15.01
CA ALA A 368 19.93 13.38 13.81
C ALA A 368 19.07 14.64 13.99
N ASP A 369 19.42 15.71 13.27
CA ASP A 369 18.71 16.99 13.27
C ASP A 369 17.35 16.86 12.60
N LEU A 370 16.31 17.43 13.22
CA LEU A 370 14.94 17.35 12.70
C LEU A 370 14.45 18.72 12.20
N LYS A 371 13.83 18.69 11.02
CA LYS A 371 13.06 19.79 10.44
C LYS A 371 11.62 19.34 10.25
N TYR A 372 10.68 20.25 10.49
CA TYR A 372 9.25 20.00 10.41
C TYR A 372 8.62 20.95 9.39
N THR A 373 7.73 20.45 8.55
CA THR A 373 6.90 21.25 7.62
C THR A 373 5.45 20.77 7.66
N SER A 374 4.50 21.67 7.46
CA SER A 374 3.05 21.38 7.41
C SER A 374 2.54 21.59 5.98
N ASP A 375 1.60 20.77 5.54
CA ASP A 375 0.83 20.98 4.31
C ASP A 375 -0.37 21.94 4.50
N SER A 376 -0.69 22.29 5.75
CA SER A 376 -1.82 23.14 6.10
C SER A 376 -1.37 24.51 6.58
N GLU A 377 -1.96 25.56 6.00
CA GLU A 377 -1.78 26.96 6.44
C GLU A 377 -2.32 27.21 7.85
N GLY A 378 -3.26 26.39 8.34
CA GLY A 378 -3.83 26.51 9.69
C GLY A 378 -2.97 25.92 10.82
N ILE A 379 -1.77 25.41 10.49
CA ILE A 379 -0.79 24.94 11.47
C ILE A 379 0.54 25.66 11.24
N THR A 380 0.92 26.47 12.22
CA THR A 380 2.23 27.10 12.28
C THR A 380 3.20 26.22 13.08
N ILE A 381 4.39 25.99 12.53
CA ILE A 381 5.45 25.23 13.21
C ILE A 381 6.45 26.21 13.83
N LYS A 382 6.62 26.16 15.15
CA LYS A 382 7.66 26.90 15.87
C LYS A 382 8.78 25.94 16.28
N THR A 383 9.96 26.12 15.70
CA THR A 383 11.15 25.37 16.09
C THR A 383 11.86 26.09 17.23
N LYS A 384 11.89 25.49 18.43
CA LYS A 384 12.70 25.99 19.55
C LYS A 384 14.05 25.26 19.56
N LYS A 385 15.13 25.98 19.27
CA LYS A 385 16.52 25.45 19.23
C LYS A 385 17.06 25.02 20.61
N LYS A 386 16.33 25.31 21.70
CA LYS A 386 16.81 25.22 23.08
C LYS A 386 15.95 24.25 23.88
N LEU A 387 16.09 22.97 23.60
CA LEU A 387 15.82 21.84 24.51
C LEU A 387 16.50 20.63 23.87
N THR A 388 17.41 20.02 24.61
CA THR A 388 18.12 18.79 24.26
C THR A 388 17.13 17.75 23.70
N GLY A 389 17.15 17.52 22.38
CA GLY A 389 16.34 16.50 21.70
C GLY A 389 15.34 16.99 20.66
N ASN A 390 15.73 17.85 19.70
CA ASN A 390 15.06 18.05 18.40
C ASN A 390 13.51 18.05 18.41
N VAL A 391 12.93 18.81 19.34
CA VAL A 391 11.50 18.88 19.59
C VAL A 391 10.84 19.96 18.70
N GLY A 392 9.78 19.64 17.98
CA GLY A 392 8.95 20.60 17.22
C GLY A 392 7.73 21.04 18.01
N GLU A 393 7.54 22.34 18.23
CA GLU A 393 6.30 22.90 18.80
C GLU A 393 5.37 23.29 17.65
N LEU A 394 4.17 22.71 17.63
CA LEU A 394 3.13 23.06 16.69
C LEU A 394 2.17 24.03 17.35
N VAL A 395 1.79 25.05 16.60
CA VAL A 395 0.80 26.04 16.98
C VAL A 395 -0.35 25.94 16.00
N MET A 396 -1.52 25.55 16.49
CA MET A 396 -2.75 25.51 15.69
C MET A 396 -3.38 26.90 15.68
N ASP A 397 -3.77 27.36 14.50
CA ASP A 397 -4.49 28.61 14.38
C ASP A 397 -5.87 28.52 15.03
N ALA A 398 -6.37 29.67 15.48
CA ALA A 398 -7.67 29.73 16.14
C ALA A 398 -8.77 29.22 15.20
N GLY A 399 -9.44 28.13 15.60
CA GLY A 399 -10.50 27.54 14.79
C GLY A 399 -10.07 26.44 13.84
N PHE A 400 -8.80 26.01 13.85
CA PHE A 400 -8.35 24.87 13.07
C PHE A 400 -9.22 23.63 13.33
N SER A 401 -9.68 22.99 12.25
CA SER A 401 -10.38 21.71 12.28
C SER A 401 -10.10 20.95 10.98
N GLY A 402 -10.13 19.62 11.04
CA GLY A 402 -9.76 18.74 9.94
C GLY A 402 -8.39 18.10 10.16
N THR A 403 -7.70 17.84 9.05
CA THR A 403 -6.43 17.09 9.03
C THR A 403 -5.31 17.94 8.46
N ALA A 404 -4.12 17.80 9.04
CA ALA A 404 -2.89 18.33 8.48
C ALA A 404 -1.80 17.25 8.51
N THR A 405 -0.99 17.20 7.47
CA THR A 405 0.17 16.32 7.37
C THR A 405 1.41 17.09 7.78
N ILE A 406 2.12 16.56 8.77
CA ILE A 406 3.40 17.09 9.20
C ILE A 406 4.50 16.20 8.67
N THR A 407 5.36 16.76 7.82
CA THR A 407 6.55 16.08 7.31
C THR A 407 7.73 16.38 8.21
N ILE A 408 8.27 15.32 8.81
CA ILE A 408 9.46 15.32 9.65
C ILE A 408 10.63 14.88 8.76
N THR A 409 11.61 15.75 8.58
CA THR A 409 12.84 15.47 7.82
C THR A 409 14.00 15.36 8.79
N ALA A 410 14.72 14.24 8.75
CA ALA A 410 15.92 14.02 9.54
C ALA A 410 17.18 14.13 8.69
N THR A 411 18.15 14.93 9.15
CA THR A 411 19.44 15.15 8.49
C THR A 411 20.60 14.93 9.45
N LYS A 412 21.64 14.26 8.98
CA LYS A 412 22.89 14.04 9.72
C LYS A 412 24.04 13.89 8.72
N ALA A 413 25.21 14.45 9.04
CA ALA A 413 26.40 14.33 8.19
C ALA A 413 26.72 12.86 7.90
N ASN A 414 26.96 12.53 6.63
CA ASN A 414 27.24 11.17 6.10
C ASN A 414 26.07 10.17 6.13
N TYR A 415 24.87 10.59 6.56
CA TYR A 415 23.66 9.78 6.52
C TYR A 415 22.72 10.21 5.41
N ARG A 416 21.94 9.28 4.88
CA ARG A 416 20.87 9.58 3.94
C ARG A 416 19.76 10.34 4.67
N THR A 417 19.28 11.42 4.05
CA THR A 417 18.11 12.15 4.54
C THR A 417 16.93 11.21 4.62
N ALA A 418 16.28 11.17 5.79
CA ALA A 418 15.06 10.40 5.99
C ALA A 418 13.87 11.35 6.15
N THR A 419 12.71 10.91 5.70
CA THR A 419 11.44 11.64 5.88
C THR A 419 10.38 10.72 6.48
N LYS A 420 9.52 11.27 7.31
CA LYS A 420 8.34 10.61 7.86
C LYS A 420 7.20 11.60 7.96
N THR A 421 6.01 11.18 7.57
CA THR A 421 4.79 11.96 7.77
C THR A 421 4.07 11.48 9.03
N ILE A 422 3.46 12.41 9.74
CA ILE A 422 2.45 12.14 10.77
C ILE A 422 1.22 13.00 10.49
N THR A 423 0.08 12.58 11.00
CA THR A 423 -1.16 13.34 10.90
C THR A 423 -1.47 14.05 12.20
N VAL A 424 -1.83 15.33 12.08
CA VAL A 424 -2.50 16.10 13.14
C VAL A 424 -3.97 16.17 12.79
N PHE A 425 -4.82 15.70 13.70
CA PHE A 425 -6.24 15.56 13.47
C PHE A 425 -7.06 16.28 14.54
N VAL A 426 -8.02 17.10 14.09
CA VAL A 426 -9.04 17.74 14.92
C VAL A 426 -10.40 17.47 14.28
N PRO A 427 -11.36 16.79 14.95
CA PRO A 427 -12.65 16.49 14.35
C PRO A 427 -13.38 17.73 13.84
N SER A 428 -13.88 17.67 12.60
CA SER A 428 -14.63 18.78 12.02
C SER A 428 -16.06 18.80 12.56
N ALA A 429 -16.62 20.00 12.71
CA ALA A 429 -17.98 20.17 13.20
C ALA A 429 -19.02 19.61 12.22
N THR A 430 -20.15 19.17 12.75
CA THR A 430 -21.35 18.89 11.95
C THR A 430 -22.36 20.03 12.05
N ARG A 431 -23.28 20.08 11.08
CA ARG A 431 -24.35 21.05 11.03
C ARG A 431 -25.65 20.45 11.55
N LEU A 432 -26.20 21.09 12.58
CA LEU A 432 -27.56 20.84 13.02
C LEU A 432 -28.56 21.35 11.98
N THR A 433 -29.39 20.47 11.42
CA THR A 433 -30.33 20.83 10.33
C THR A 433 -31.74 21.08 10.88
N GLN A 434 -32.18 20.27 11.85
CA GLN A 434 -33.53 20.34 12.41
C GLN A 434 -33.52 20.11 13.93
N ALA A 435 -34.39 20.83 14.63
CA ALA A 435 -34.74 20.57 16.02
C ALA A 435 -36.22 20.92 16.20
N THR A 436 -37.08 19.90 16.31
CA THR A 436 -38.55 20.08 16.29
C THR A 436 -39.18 19.35 17.45
N ARG A 437 -40.11 20.02 18.14
CA ARG A 437 -40.95 19.39 19.16
C ARG A 437 -41.85 18.37 18.48
N THR A 438 -41.79 17.11 18.88
CA THR A 438 -42.56 16.00 18.28
C THR A 438 -43.61 15.43 19.22
N GLY A 439 -43.62 15.87 20.49
CA GLY A 439 -44.67 15.56 21.46
C GLY A 439 -44.61 16.50 22.66
N ALA A 440 -45.59 16.37 23.57
CA ALA A 440 -45.66 17.19 24.78
C ALA A 440 -44.38 17.10 25.64
N THR A 441 -43.66 15.97 25.58
CA THR A 441 -42.44 15.70 26.35
C THR A 441 -41.27 15.17 25.50
N SER A 442 -41.31 15.35 24.17
CA SER A 442 -40.24 14.87 23.29
C SER A 442 -39.94 15.81 22.12
N ALA A 443 -38.71 15.75 21.62
CA ALA A 443 -38.27 16.45 20.43
C ALA A 443 -37.42 15.54 19.54
N THR A 444 -37.46 15.78 18.23
CA THR A 444 -36.60 15.14 17.24
C THR A 444 -35.59 16.13 16.71
N VAL A 445 -34.34 15.69 16.61
CA VAL A 445 -33.20 16.50 16.19
C VAL A 445 -32.49 15.77 15.06
N VAL A 446 -32.12 16.49 14.02
CA VAL A 446 -31.47 15.95 12.80
C VAL A 446 -30.26 16.80 12.47
N TRP A 447 -29.19 16.17 11.99
CA TRP A 447 -27.95 16.82 11.60
C TRP A 447 -27.39 16.21 10.31
N SER A 448 -26.46 16.94 9.69
CA SER A 448 -25.74 16.45 8.51
C SER A 448 -24.80 15.31 8.87
N ALA A 449 -24.67 14.33 7.98
CA ALA A 449 -23.61 13.33 8.09
C ALA A 449 -22.24 14.02 8.00
N ASN A 450 -21.29 13.59 8.83
CA ASN A 450 -19.89 13.97 8.74
C ASN A 450 -19.08 12.69 8.52
N SER A 451 -18.33 12.64 7.42
CA SER A 451 -17.59 11.45 7.00
C SER A 451 -16.45 11.07 7.94
N MET A 452 -15.99 12.00 8.78
CA MET A 452 -14.92 11.77 9.74
C MET A 452 -15.44 11.44 11.15
N ALA A 453 -16.75 11.52 11.37
CA ALA A 453 -17.36 11.26 12.67
C ALA A 453 -17.70 9.77 12.83
N GLN A 454 -17.29 9.17 13.94
CA GLN A 454 -17.71 7.83 14.35
C GLN A 454 -18.96 7.88 15.25
N GLY A 455 -19.24 9.04 15.83
CA GLY A 455 -20.44 9.30 16.62
C GLY A 455 -20.72 10.79 16.78
N TYR A 456 -21.76 11.10 17.55
CA TYR A 456 -22.22 12.45 17.79
C TYR A 456 -22.66 12.61 19.24
N THR A 457 -22.26 13.70 19.90
CA THR A 457 -22.82 14.10 21.20
C THR A 457 -23.78 15.23 20.99
N LEU A 458 -25.04 15.03 21.39
CA LEU A 458 -26.07 16.05 21.43
C LEU A 458 -26.13 16.63 22.84
N GLN A 459 -26.10 17.95 22.98
CA GLN A 459 -26.33 18.62 24.25
C GLN A 459 -27.60 19.47 24.18
N TYR A 460 -28.43 19.41 25.23
CA TYR A 460 -29.62 20.24 25.36
C TYR A 460 -29.74 20.88 26.74
N SER A 461 -30.35 22.05 26.82
CA SER A 461 -30.46 22.86 28.04
C SER A 461 -31.64 23.84 27.93
N THR A 462 -32.13 24.34 29.06
CA THR A 462 -33.08 25.49 29.08
C THR A 462 -32.38 26.83 28.87
N SER A 463 -31.04 26.88 29.01
CA SER A 463 -30.20 28.03 28.71
C SER A 463 -29.63 27.93 27.29
N GLU A 464 -29.76 29.00 26.51
CA GLU A 464 -29.15 29.10 25.17
C GLU A 464 -27.62 29.02 25.19
N LYS A 465 -27.02 29.45 26.30
CA LYS A 465 -25.57 29.38 26.54
C LYS A 465 -25.15 28.05 27.17
N PHE A 466 -26.09 27.13 27.42
CA PHE A 466 -25.84 25.83 28.05
C PHE A 466 -25.19 25.92 29.44
N THR A 467 -25.50 26.99 30.17
CA THR A 467 -24.99 27.26 31.53
C THR A 467 -25.88 26.71 32.64
N ILE A 468 -27.08 26.24 32.32
CA ILE A 468 -28.07 25.73 33.28
C ILE A 468 -28.43 24.31 32.88
N ASP A 469 -28.20 23.35 33.78
CA ASP A 469 -28.55 21.93 33.64
C ASP A 469 -28.36 21.33 32.24
N PRO A 470 -27.16 21.46 31.62
CA PRO A 470 -26.92 20.86 30.32
C PRO A 470 -26.95 19.32 30.43
N GLN A 471 -27.69 18.70 29.51
CA GLN A 471 -27.80 17.25 29.40
C GLN A 471 -27.16 16.79 28.08
N GLU A 472 -26.42 15.69 28.11
CA GLU A 472 -25.74 15.14 26.93
C GLU A 472 -26.25 13.72 26.59
N ILE A 473 -26.37 13.44 25.30
CA ILE A 473 -26.80 12.13 24.76
C ILE A 473 -25.95 11.81 23.53
N SER A 474 -25.38 10.61 23.48
CA SER A 474 -24.59 10.13 22.34
C SER A 474 -25.44 9.38 21.31
N PHE A 475 -25.11 9.55 20.04
CA PHE A 475 -25.79 8.94 18.89
C PHE A 475 -24.78 8.49 17.83
N THR A 476 -25.10 7.43 17.08
CA THR A 476 -24.30 6.97 15.92
C THR A 476 -24.91 7.36 14.57
N GLY A 477 -26.21 7.67 14.55
CA GLY A 477 -26.93 8.10 13.35
C GLY A 477 -26.90 9.61 13.11
N THR A 478 -27.65 10.06 12.11
CA THR A 478 -27.82 11.48 11.75
C THR A 478 -29.09 12.12 12.34
N SER A 479 -29.76 11.40 13.24
CA SER A 479 -30.92 11.91 13.96
C SER A 479 -31.01 11.29 15.35
N GLY A 480 -31.65 12.02 16.27
CA GLY A 480 -31.84 11.62 17.66
C GLY A 480 -33.16 12.13 18.22
N ARG A 481 -33.71 11.42 19.20
CA ARG A 481 -34.95 11.79 19.89
C ARG A 481 -34.66 12.10 21.36
N ILE A 482 -34.96 13.33 21.77
CA ILE A 482 -34.91 13.75 23.17
C ILE A 482 -36.26 13.38 23.82
N LYS A 483 -36.22 12.74 24.99
CA LYS A 483 -37.40 12.33 25.77
C LYS A 483 -37.37 13.03 27.15
N GLY A 484 -38.50 13.04 27.85
CA GLY A 484 -38.57 13.57 29.21
C GLY A 484 -38.54 15.09 29.33
N LEU A 485 -38.81 15.82 28.24
CA LEU A 485 -38.85 17.28 28.27
C LEU A 485 -40.07 17.79 29.06
N THR A 486 -39.89 18.85 29.82
CA THR A 486 -41.01 19.51 30.52
C THR A 486 -41.98 20.13 29.51
N LYS A 487 -43.29 20.02 29.76
CA LYS A 487 -44.33 20.62 28.92
C LYS A 487 -44.17 22.14 28.92
N ASN A 488 -44.41 22.77 27.76
CA ASN A 488 -44.34 24.22 27.53
C ASN A 488 -42.96 24.88 27.77
N GLN A 489 -41.96 24.15 28.23
CA GLN A 489 -40.61 24.65 28.44
C GLN A 489 -39.83 24.72 27.12
N VAL A 490 -39.11 25.82 26.94
CA VAL A 490 -38.19 26.05 25.82
C VAL A 490 -36.85 25.39 26.13
N TYR A 491 -36.28 24.74 25.12
CA TYR A 491 -34.95 24.16 25.18
C TYR A 491 -34.10 24.63 24.00
N TYR A 492 -32.80 24.60 24.19
CA TYR A 492 -31.80 24.84 23.17
C TYR A 492 -30.98 23.57 23.01
N VAL A 493 -30.61 23.25 21.77
CA VAL A 493 -29.85 22.04 21.45
C VAL A 493 -28.69 22.36 20.51
N ARG A 494 -27.57 21.68 20.71
CA ARG A 494 -26.39 21.70 19.83
C ARG A 494 -25.82 20.29 19.69
N ILE A 495 -25.02 20.07 18.64
CA ILE A 495 -24.44 18.77 18.31
C ILE A 495 -22.94 18.94 18.03
N ARG A 496 -22.13 17.93 18.35
CA ARG A 496 -20.71 17.83 17.95
C ARG A 496 -20.39 16.42 17.48
N THR A 497 -19.34 16.28 16.69
CA THR A 497 -18.85 14.96 16.25
C THR A 497 -17.90 14.37 17.28
N ILE A 498 -17.84 13.04 17.32
CA ILE A 498 -16.92 12.23 18.13
C ILE A 498 -16.05 11.41 17.17
N LEU A 499 -14.76 11.38 17.46
CA LEU A 499 -13.81 10.43 16.89
C LEU A 499 -13.20 9.61 18.04
N GLU A 500 -13.22 8.29 17.95
CA GLU A 500 -12.54 7.42 18.89
C GLU A 500 -11.23 6.90 18.29
N VAL A 501 -10.12 7.07 19.01
CA VAL A 501 -8.81 6.54 18.62
C VAL A 501 -8.13 5.93 19.84
N ASN A 502 -7.81 4.63 19.75
CA ASN A 502 -7.17 3.87 20.83
C ASN A 502 -7.91 3.99 22.18
N GLY A 503 -9.26 3.99 22.15
CA GLY A 503 -10.10 4.11 23.35
C GLY A 503 -10.22 5.53 23.93
N ASN A 504 -9.65 6.55 23.28
CA ASN A 504 -9.84 7.96 23.66
C ASN A 504 -10.80 8.65 22.70
N GLU A 505 -11.72 9.44 23.25
CA GLU A 505 -12.67 10.24 22.47
C GLU A 505 -12.13 11.67 22.23
N TYR A 506 -12.29 12.12 20.98
CA TYR A 506 -11.95 13.46 20.53
C TYR A 506 -13.18 14.13 19.93
N TYR A 507 -13.40 15.40 20.28
CA TYR A 507 -14.65 16.10 19.96
C TYR A 507 -14.42 17.29 19.04
N SER A 508 -15.36 17.55 18.12
CA SER A 508 -15.36 18.79 17.34
C SER A 508 -15.84 20.00 18.13
N LYS A 509 -15.73 21.17 17.51
CA LYS A 509 -16.51 22.35 17.92
C LYS A 509 -18.00 21.99 17.95
N TRP A 510 -18.71 22.52 18.94
CA TRP A 510 -20.17 22.48 18.95
C TRP A 510 -20.76 23.21 17.74
N SER A 511 -21.83 22.66 17.18
CA SER A 511 -22.65 23.36 16.18
C SER A 511 -23.26 24.63 16.76
N ALA A 512 -23.70 25.53 15.89
CA ALA A 512 -24.67 26.55 16.28
C ALA A 512 -25.88 25.89 16.96
N SER A 513 -26.40 26.53 18.01
CA SER A 513 -27.57 26.02 18.72
C SER A 513 -28.84 26.22 17.90
N LYS A 514 -29.83 25.36 18.13
CA LYS A 514 -31.21 25.56 17.66
C LYS A 514 -32.17 25.56 18.83
N ARG A 515 -33.20 26.38 18.73
CA ARG A 515 -34.27 26.51 19.71
C ARG A 515 -35.37 25.48 19.43
N ILE A 516 -35.75 24.73 20.47
CA ILE A 516 -36.91 23.85 20.50
C ILE A 516 -38.02 24.58 21.25
N GLU A 517 -39.11 24.87 20.54
CA GLU A 517 -40.30 25.49 21.13
C GLU A 517 -40.93 24.60 22.22
N GLY A 518 -41.53 25.23 23.23
CA GLY A 518 -42.43 24.55 24.16
C GLY A 518 -43.63 23.95 23.44
N SER A 519 -44.25 22.92 24.03
CA SER A 519 -45.44 22.27 23.51
C SER A 519 -46.67 23.17 23.56
N VAL A 520 -46.78 24.17 22.68
CA VAL A 520 -47.93 25.08 22.68
C VAL A 520 -49.23 24.30 22.50
N ALA A 521 -50.22 24.57 23.37
CA ALA A 521 -51.59 24.11 23.17
C ALA A 521 -52.10 24.60 21.79
N PRO A 522 -52.96 23.83 21.09
CA PRO A 522 -53.47 24.21 19.77
C PRO A 522 -54.06 25.64 19.72
N SER A 523 -54.63 26.13 20.83
CA SER A 523 -55.16 27.48 20.98
C SER A 523 -54.11 28.59 20.86
N LEU A 524 -52.88 28.36 21.32
CA LEU A 524 -51.79 29.34 21.30
C LEU A 524 -50.96 29.31 20.00
N LEU A 525 -51.06 28.23 19.21
CA LEU A 525 -50.50 28.18 17.85
C LEU A 525 -51.26 29.11 16.89
N TYR A 526 -52.57 29.26 17.08
CA TYR A 526 -53.42 30.21 16.36
C TYR A 526 -53.04 31.67 16.70
N GLU A 527 -52.87 31.99 17.98
CA GLU A 527 -52.43 33.31 18.47
C GLU A 527 -50.99 33.66 18.03
N ARG A 528 -50.04 32.71 18.04
CA ARG A 528 -48.66 32.94 17.53
C ARG A 528 -48.57 33.04 16.01
N TYR A 529 -49.45 32.35 15.29
CA TYR A 529 -49.59 32.51 13.84
C TYR A 529 -50.16 33.90 13.51
N LEU A 530 -51.20 34.33 14.25
CA LEU A 530 -51.77 35.67 14.15
C LEU A 530 -50.77 36.76 14.56
N SER A 531 -49.92 36.56 15.56
CA SER A 531 -48.93 37.56 15.98
C SER A 531 -47.73 37.69 15.04
N LYS A 532 -47.28 36.59 14.41
CA LYS A 532 -46.27 36.63 13.33
C LYS A 532 -46.83 37.23 12.03
N GLN A 533 -48.13 37.09 11.77
CA GLN A 533 -48.82 37.79 10.69
C GLN A 533 -49.03 39.27 11.06
N ALA A 534 -49.46 39.59 12.28
CA ALA A 534 -49.65 40.97 12.78
C ALA A 534 -48.34 41.77 12.81
N ALA A 535 -47.19 41.15 13.12
CA ALA A 535 -45.87 41.79 13.06
C ALA A 535 -45.39 42.10 11.62
N LYS A 536 -45.94 41.41 10.61
CA LYS A 536 -45.76 41.79 9.20
C LYS A 536 -46.78 42.82 8.70
N VAL A 537 -47.82 43.10 9.50
CA VAL A 537 -48.97 43.95 9.15
C VAL A 537 -49.02 45.22 10.02
N SER A 538 -47.94 45.58 10.74
CA SER A 538 -47.89 46.81 11.55
C SER A 538 -47.63 48.09 10.74
N SER A 539 -47.71 48.05 9.41
CA SER A 539 -47.75 49.25 8.59
C SER A 539 -49.01 49.22 7.74
N ILE A 540 -49.87 50.22 7.94
CA ILE A 540 -51.13 50.53 7.22
C ILE A 540 -52.39 50.04 7.94
N LEU A 541 -52.82 50.89 8.88
CA LEU A 541 -54.15 50.93 9.48
C LEU A 541 -55.18 51.46 8.47
N SER A 542 -56.44 51.04 8.67
CA SER A 542 -57.71 51.60 8.18
C SER A 542 -58.03 51.48 6.68
N TYR A 543 -59.13 50.81 6.32
CA TYR A 543 -60.36 51.46 5.80
C TYR A 543 -61.44 50.45 5.37
N THR A 544 -62.66 50.96 5.47
CA THR A 544 -64.00 50.54 5.04
C THR A 544 -64.12 50.23 3.53
N LEU A 545 -65.18 49.50 3.16
CA LEU A 545 -65.67 49.28 1.79
C LEU A 545 -65.47 50.48 0.82
N CYS A 546 -64.75 50.28 -0.28
CA CYS A 546 -65.20 50.57 -1.65
C CYS A 546 -64.09 50.31 -2.69
N ASP A 547 -64.54 49.78 -3.81
CA ASP A 547 -64.03 49.92 -5.18
C ASP A 547 -62.64 49.43 -5.62
N LEU A 548 -62.68 48.89 -6.84
CA LEU A 548 -61.59 48.35 -7.64
C LEU A 548 -60.53 49.42 -7.97
N ASN A 549 -59.24 49.08 -7.86
CA ASN A 549 -58.18 49.33 -8.87
C ASN A 549 -56.76 49.21 -8.22
N GLY A 550 -55.81 48.64 -8.96
CA GLY A 550 -54.38 48.89 -8.75
C GLY A 550 -53.54 47.73 -8.21
N ASP A 551 -52.89 47.04 -9.14
CA ASP A 551 -51.53 46.48 -9.12
C ASP A 551 -50.86 46.02 -7.80
N GLY A 552 -50.46 44.74 -7.81
CA GLY A 552 -49.17 44.35 -7.25
C GLY A 552 -49.19 43.34 -6.11
N VAL A 553 -48.57 42.19 -6.39
CA VAL A 553 -48.10 41.14 -5.48
C VAL A 553 -49.11 40.06 -5.07
N ASP A 554 -48.83 38.86 -5.59
CA ASP A 554 -49.55 37.60 -5.44
C ASP A 554 -49.49 37.02 -4.00
N GLU A 555 -50.64 37.00 -3.32
CA GLU A 555 -50.99 35.91 -2.41
C GLU A 555 -52.41 35.43 -2.75
N LEU A 556 -52.51 34.34 -3.50
CA LEU A 556 -53.76 33.60 -3.71
C LEU A 556 -54.08 32.77 -2.46
N LEU A 557 -54.60 33.41 -1.42
CA LEU A 557 -55.25 32.75 -0.28
C LEU A 557 -56.77 32.80 -0.49
N TYR A 558 -57.38 31.68 -0.91
CA TYR A 558 -58.84 31.54 -0.82
C TYR A 558 -59.19 30.86 0.50
N LYS A 559 -59.93 31.59 1.36
CA LYS A 559 -60.63 31.09 2.55
C LYS A 559 -61.79 30.18 2.12
N TYR A 560 -61.92 29.00 2.75
CA TYR A 560 -63.21 28.53 3.29
C TYR A 560 -63.00 27.36 4.26
N TYR A 561 -63.46 27.52 5.50
CA TYR A 561 -64.03 26.42 6.27
C TYR A 561 -65.15 27.01 7.12
N ASN A 562 -66.39 26.72 6.73
CA ASN A 562 -67.57 26.94 7.57
C ASN A 562 -68.42 25.67 7.45
N GLY A 563 -68.68 25.01 8.58
CA GLY A 563 -69.66 23.92 8.69
C GLY A 563 -69.17 22.55 8.22
N GLY A 564 -69.35 21.54 9.07
CA GLY A 564 -68.83 20.20 8.89
C GLY A 564 -69.32 19.49 7.63
N ASN A 565 -68.39 18.88 6.89
CA ASN A 565 -68.39 17.46 6.57
C ASN A 565 -67.04 17.09 5.95
N ARG A 566 -66.59 15.85 6.18
CA ARG A 566 -65.31 15.34 5.68
C ARG A 566 -65.27 15.47 4.15
N ASN A 567 -64.31 16.20 3.59
CA ASN A 567 -63.62 15.91 2.32
C ASN A 567 -62.55 16.98 2.01
N CYS A 568 -61.30 16.52 1.87
CA CYS A 568 -60.09 17.32 1.75
C CYS A 568 -59.98 18.05 0.39
N GLY A 569 -59.67 19.35 0.43
CA GLY A 569 -59.30 20.15 -0.74
C GLY A 569 -57.90 19.81 -1.27
N LYS A 570 -57.74 19.83 -2.59
CA LYS A 570 -56.48 19.53 -3.30
C LYS A 570 -55.47 20.67 -3.09
N ILE A 571 -54.24 20.34 -2.70
CA ILE A 571 -53.12 21.29 -2.58
C ILE A 571 -52.16 21.02 -3.73
N CYS A 572 -52.03 21.98 -4.65
CA CYS A 572 -50.86 22.06 -5.52
C CYS A 572 -49.86 23.00 -4.84
N THR A 573 -48.63 22.55 -4.65
CA THR A 573 -47.56 23.39 -4.13
C THR A 573 -46.45 23.46 -5.18
N ILE A 574 -45.97 24.67 -5.44
CA ILE A 574 -44.81 24.94 -6.29
C ILE A 574 -43.63 25.10 -5.34
N ILE A 575 -42.68 24.16 -5.38
CA ILE A 575 -41.40 24.29 -4.67
C ILE A 575 -40.34 24.39 -5.75
N ASP A 576 -39.52 25.44 -5.68
CA ASP A 576 -38.38 25.67 -6.56
C ASP A 576 -38.70 25.53 -8.06
N GLY A 577 -39.85 26.06 -8.44
CA GLY A 577 -40.25 26.14 -9.84
C GLY A 577 -40.77 24.84 -10.47
N THR A 578 -40.95 23.79 -9.68
CA THR A 578 -41.53 22.52 -10.15
C THR A 578 -42.88 22.29 -9.48
N VAL A 579 -43.91 21.99 -10.28
CA VAL A 579 -45.23 21.61 -9.76
C VAL A 579 -45.16 20.15 -9.32
N LYS A 580 -45.20 19.89 -8.01
CA LYS A 580 -45.33 18.51 -7.48
C LYS A 580 -46.75 18.28 -6.97
N MET A 581 -47.38 17.23 -7.49
CA MET A 581 -48.69 16.75 -7.06
C MET A 581 -48.51 15.71 -5.97
N ILE A 582 -48.99 15.99 -4.75
CA ILE A 582 -48.93 15.03 -3.66
C ILE A 582 -50.26 14.26 -3.64
N LYS A 583 -50.24 13.09 -4.31
CA LYS A 583 -51.24 12.01 -4.29
C LYS A 583 -52.50 12.18 -5.17
N ASN A 584 -52.87 11.05 -5.77
CA ASN A 584 -53.93 10.85 -6.74
C ASN A 584 -55.05 10.02 -6.10
N GLN A 585 -56.31 10.46 -6.17
CA GLN A 585 -57.46 9.65 -6.60
C GLN A 585 -58.80 10.41 -6.57
N LYS A 586 -59.59 10.11 -7.61
CA LYS A 586 -61.03 10.27 -7.90
C LYS A 586 -61.71 11.64 -7.73
N ASP A 587 -62.01 12.18 -8.91
CA ASP A 587 -62.99 13.19 -9.30
C ASP A 587 -62.74 14.66 -8.91
N GLY A 588 -62.76 15.52 -9.93
CA GLY A 588 -62.65 16.99 -9.82
C GLY A 588 -61.24 17.59 -9.81
N SER A 589 -60.24 17.04 -10.51
CA SER A 589 -58.89 17.65 -10.59
C SER A 589 -58.87 18.83 -11.57
N PRO A 590 -58.12 19.93 -11.30
CA PRO A 590 -58.02 21.03 -12.26
C PRO A 590 -57.40 20.51 -13.56
N ASN A 591 -58.04 20.81 -14.69
CA ASN A 591 -57.52 20.42 -15.99
C ASN A 591 -56.45 21.43 -16.42
N PHE A 592 -55.28 20.91 -16.81
CA PHE A 592 -54.20 21.72 -17.40
C PHE A 592 -54.20 21.60 -18.92
N TYR A 593 -53.93 22.71 -19.58
CA TYR A 593 -53.88 22.82 -21.03
C TYR A 593 -52.63 23.60 -21.45
N ARG A 594 -52.10 23.32 -22.65
CA ARG A 594 -50.93 24.02 -23.20
C ARG A 594 -51.22 24.48 -24.62
N ASN A 595 -50.73 25.65 -24.98
CA ASN A 595 -50.80 26.16 -26.36
C ASN A 595 -49.43 26.08 -27.06
N SER A 596 -49.39 26.42 -28.34
CA SER A 596 -48.16 26.43 -29.15
C SER A 596 -47.10 27.44 -28.70
N LYS A 597 -47.48 28.44 -27.88
CA LYS A 597 -46.57 29.44 -27.30
C LYS A 597 -45.98 29.02 -25.96
N ASN A 598 -46.18 27.76 -25.56
CA ASN A 598 -45.71 27.22 -24.29
C ASN A 598 -46.33 27.88 -23.04
N GLU A 599 -47.51 28.48 -23.18
CA GLU A 599 -48.29 28.97 -22.05
C GLU A 599 -49.10 27.82 -21.45
N ILE A 600 -49.26 27.81 -20.13
CA ILE A 600 -50.03 26.80 -19.39
C ILE A 600 -51.33 27.44 -18.90
N MET A 601 -52.46 26.88 -19.29
CA MET A 601 -53.77 27.28 -18.80
C MET A 601 -54.28 26.28 -17.76
N MET A 602 -54.69 26.80 -16.61
CA MET A 602 -55.34 26.04 -15.53
C MET A 602 -56.83 26.36 -15.49
N ASP A 603 -57.68 25.33 -15.58
CA ASP A 603 -59.11 25.45 -15.28
C ASP A 603 -59.31 25.27 -13.77
N SER A 604 -59.64 26.38 -13.10
CA SER A 604 -59.83 26.46 -11.65
C SER A 604 -61.30 26.56 -11.24
N SER A 605 -62.21 26.15 -12.12
CA SER A 605 -63.65 26.33 -11.90
C SER A 605 -64.24 25.27 -10.95
N ASN A 606 -64.91 25.70 -9.89
CA ASN A 606 -65.59 24.82 -8.93
C ASN A 606 -67.13 24.88 -8.97
N SER A 607 -67.69 25.54 -9.99
CA SER A 607 -69.14 25.70 -10.16
C SER A 607 -69.55 25.56 -11.63
N SER A 608 -70.83 25.24 -11.87
CA SER A 608 -71.47 25.28 -13.20
C SER A 608 -71.85 26.70 -13.61
N ARG A 609 -71.98 27.65 -12.67
CA ARG A 609 -72.39 29.04 -12.91
C ARG A 609 -71.24 30.02 -13.13
N GLU A 610 -70.01 29.62 -12.81
CA GLU A 610 -68.81 30.40 -13.09
C GLU A 610 -67.67 29.49 -13.57
N LYS A 611 -67.03 29.89 -14.67
CA LYS A 611 -65.80 29.26 -15.17
C LYS A 611 -64.63 30.25 -15.10
N LEU A 612 -63.51 29.80 -14.53
CA LEU A 612 -62.30 30.60 -14.33
C LEU A 612 -61.07 29.87 -14.88
N TYR A 613 -60.43 30.47 -15.87
CA TYR A 613 -59.22 29.99 -16.53
C TYR A 613 -58.07 30.96 -16.31
N ARG A 614 -56.93 30.48 -15.82
CA ARG A 614 -55.71 31.29 -15.63
C ARG A 614 -54.61 30.79 -16.55
N VAL A 615 -54.00 31.69 -17.31
CA VAL A 615 -52.93 31.41 -18.28
C VAL A 615 -51.61 31.94 -17.75
N TYR A 616 -50.60 31.07 -17.72
CA TYR A 616 -49.28 31.33 -17.19
C TYR A 616 -48.20 31.12 -18.24
N GLN A 617 -47.07 31.81 -18.11
CA GLN A 617 -45.84 31.56 -18.86
C GLN A 617 -44.73 31.06 -17.92
N MET A 618 -43.98 30.07 -18.39
CA MET A 618 -42.81 29.53 -17.69
C MET A 618 -41.55 30.25 -18.17
N THR A 619 -40.76 30.80 -17.25
CA THR A 619 -39.44 31.37 -17.57
C THR A 619 -38.48 31.10 -16.40
N ASN A 620 -37.35 30.44 -16.66
CA ASN A 620 -36.34 30.08 -15.65
C ASN A 620 -36.92 29.40 -14.41
N GLY A 621 -37.83 28.44 -14.61
CA GLY A 621 -38.50 27.71 -13.53
C GLY A 621 -39.62 28.48 -12.81
N LYS A 622 -39.84 29.78 -13.07
CA LYS A 622 -40.91 30.55 -12.41
C LYS A 622 -42.15 30.66 -13.30
N MET A 623 -43.34 30.57 -12.68
CA MET A 623 -44.63 30.81 -13.35
C MET A 623 -45.04 32.27 -13.20
N LYS A 624 -45.32 32.95 -14.32
CA LYS A 624 -45.90 34.30 -14.34
C LYS A 624 -47.33 34.26 -14.86
N LEU A 625 -48.28 34.82 -14.11
CA LEU A 625 -49.68 34.95 -14.57
C LEU A 625 -49.74 35.99 -15.69
N LEU A 626 -50.29 35.61 -16.84
CA LEU A 626 -50.47 36.51 -17.98
C LEU A 626 -51.90 37.01 -18.08
N ARG A 627 -52.86 36.08 -18.01
CA ARG A 627 -54.27 36.35 -18.30
C ARG A 627 -55.18 35.51 -17.41
N THR A 628 -56.28 36.12 -16.96
CA THR A 628 -57.37 35.48 -16.26
C THR A 628 -58.65 35.65 -17.06
N TYR A 629 -59.18 34.56 -17.59
CA TYR A 629 -60.43 34.54 -18.31
C TYR A 629 -61.55 34.04 -17.38
N ARG A 630 -62.65 34.78 -17.33
CA ARG A 630 -63.83 34.42 -16.52
C ARG A 630 -65.07 34.37 -17.40
N SER A 631 -65.95 33.41 -17.11
CA SER A 631 -67.31 33.38 -17.63
C SER A 631 -68.29 33.23 -16.47
N THR A 632 -69.28 34.10 -16.38
CA THR A 632 -70.24 34.14 -15.27
C THR A 632 -71.66 34.17 -15.83
N VAL A 633 -72.57 33.40 -15.24
CA VAL A 633 -74.00 33.50 -15.53
C VAL A 633 -74.58 34.70 -14.80
N ASN A 634 -75.10 35.67 -15.55
CA ASN A 634 -75.78 36.84 -15.00
C ASN A 634 -77.19 36.45 -14.50
N GLN A 635 -77.85 37.37 -13.78
CA GLN A 635 -79.20 37.14 -13.24
C GLN A 635 -80.26 36.85 -14.33
N ASP A 636 -80.04 37.31 -15.56
CA ASP A 636 -80.88 37.04 -16.75
C ASP A 636 -80.59 35.68 -17.43
N GLY A 637 -79.72 34.85 -16.83
CA GLY A 637 -79.31 33.55 -17.37
C GLY A 637 -78.30 33.62 -18.52
N LYS A 638 -77.92 34.82 -19.00
CA LYS A 638 -76.90 34.97 -20.06
C LYS A 638 -75.50 34.97 -19.48
N TYR A 639 -74.54 34.48 -20.26
CA TYR A 639 -73.14 34.47 -19.85
C TYR A 639 -72.45 35.78 -20.21
N SER A 640 -71.80 36.41 -19.22
CA SER A 640 -70.78 37.42 -19.44
C SER A 640 -69.39 36.79 -19.49
N TYR A 641 -68.47 37.38 -20.27
CA TYR A 641 -67.10 36.90 -20.42
C TYR A 641 -66.12 38.05 -20.19
N THR A 642 -65.06 37.81 -19.43
CA THR A 642 -64.01 38.80 -19.21
C THR A 642 -62.62 38.20 -19.39
N VAL A 643 -61.66 39.06 -19.73
CA VAL A 643 -60.21 38.79 -19.61
C VAL A 643 -59.58 39.89 -18.76
N ASN A 644 -58.88 39.50 -17.69
CA ASN A 644 -58.32 40.41 -16.69
C ASN A 644 -59.34 41.47 -16.22
N GLY A 645 -60.60 41.05 -16.02
CA GLY A 645 -61.70 41.92 -15.57
C GLY A 645 -62.41 42.71 -16.68
N LYS A 646 -61.84 42.85 -17.88
CA LYS A 646 -62.46 43.59 -18.99
C LYS A 646 -63.42 42.70 -19.79
N LYS A 647 -64.63 43.20 -20.13
CA LYS A 647 -65.62 42.47 -20.92
C LYS A 647 -65.10 42.15 -22.32
N ILE A 648 -65.30 40.91 -22.76
CA ILE A 648 -64.96 40.42 -24.10
C ILE A 648 -66.15 39.72 -24.76
N LYS A 649 -66.10 39.58 -26.09
CA LYS A 649 -67.12 38.86 -26.85
C LYS A 649 -67.01 37.35 -26.58
N LYS A 650 -68.14 36.62 -26.62
CA LYS A 650 -68.19 35.15 -26.49
C LYS A 650 -67.28 34.43 -27.51
N SER A 651 -67.15 34.98 -28.72
CA SER A 651 -66.28 34.44 -29.77
C SER A 651 -64.81 34.45 -29.37
N GLU A 652 -64.36 35.49 -28.68
CA GLU A 652 -62.98 35.67 -28.22
C GLU A 652 -62.65 34.70 -27.07
N PHE A 653 -63.58 34.54 -26.11
CA PHE A 653 -63.44 33.54 -25.05
C PHE A 653 -63.39 32.10 -25.60
N LYS A 654 -64.17 31.80 -26.65
CA LYS A 654 -64.11 30.50 -27.35
C LYS A 654 -62.82 30.31 -28.14
N LYS A 655 -62.26 31.37 -28.73
CA LYS A 655 -60.98 31.31 -29.46
C LYS A 655 -59.84 30.91 -28.52
N MET A 656 -59.77 31.53 -27.34
CA MET A 656 -58.83 31.14 -26.29
C MET A 656 -58.96 29.63 -25.96
N LYS A 657 -60.17 29.11 -25.73
CA LYS A 657 -60.34 27.68 -25.42
C LYS A 657 -59.85 26.73 -26.52
N LYS A 658 -59.91 27.17 -27.79
CA LYS A 658 -59.39 26.39 -28.94
C LYS A 658 -57.87 26.45 -29.06
N GLU A 659 -57.25 27.55 -28.62
CA GLU A 659 -55.78 27.72 -28.68
C GLU A 659 -55.05 26.78 -27.70
N PHE A 660 -55.72 26.29 -26.66
CA PHE A 660 -55.14 25.44 -25.63
C PHE A 660 -55.61 23.98 -25.77
N LYS A 661 -54.66 23.06 -26.00
CA LYS A 661 -54.93 21.61 -26.06
C LYS A 661 -54.77 20.99 -24.67
N LYS A 662 -55.67 20.05 -24.31
CA LYS A 662 -55.65 19.38 -23.00
C LYS A 662 -54.39 18.53 -22.86
N LEU A 663 -53.65 18.71 -21.77
CA LEU A 663 -52.49 17.88 -21.46
C LEU A 663 -53.00 16.55 -20.87
N LYS A 664 -52.69 15.42 -21.52
CA LYS A 664 -52.81 14.09 -20.88
C LYS A 664 -51.58 13.91 -20.00
N MET A 665 -51.75 13.98 -18.68
CA MET A 665 -50.65 13.69 -17.75
C MET A 665 -50.55 12.18 -17.55
N THR A 666 -49.61 11.52 -18.23
CA THR A 666 -49.09 10.22 -17.84
C THR A 666 -48.10 10.43 -16.69
N THR A 667 -48.26 9.62 -15.64
CA THR A 667 -47.51 9.63 -14.38
C THR A 667 -46.03 9.97 -14.54
N TYR A 668 -45.59 11.06 -13.90
CA TYR A 668 -44.17 11.34 -13.68
C TYR A 668 -43.79 10.81 -12.29
N GLN A 669 -42.97 9.77 -12.24
CA GLN A 669 -42.26 9.37 -11.02
C GLN A 669 -41.11 10.35 -10.78
N GLY A 670 -40.98 10.78 -9.53
CA GLY A 670 -39.97 11.70 -9.03
C GLY A 670 -40.06 11.79 -7.53
#